data_AF-A0A418QRP3-F1
#
_entry.id   AF-A0A418QRP3-F1
#
_cell.length_a   1.000
_cell.length_b   1.000
_cell.length_c   1.000
_cell.angle_alpha   90.00
_cell.angle_beta   90.00
_cell.angle_gamma   90.00
#
_symmetry.space_group_name_H-M   'P 1'
#
loop_
_entity.id
_entity.type
_entity.pdbx_description
1 polymer ?
#
loop_
_entity_poly.entity_id
_entity_poly.type
_entity_poly.pdbx_seq_one_letter_code
_entity_poly.pdbx_strand_id
1 'polypeptide(L)'
;MKTLATLIRRALRPLLAGTALAAGTVVPGYAQRVLWSEAAPLPAAARGVTQSLTYYRAVDFQLEAVRAALRSAPPAHATATRSLAPVISLPLPDGRSQRFRVEQVPVLAPALAARYPALRTYVAQGLDDPTATARLDLTPAGFHAQILAAGSVVYIDPAAPGSRTHLVFERRAMHLSPFACAVPAADTNLADALRRPVQRAAAANGATLRTYRLALACTGEYATFHGGTKASALAAIVTSINRVSGIYEHELAVRLVLVAQNEALIFLDKDTDPYTDDDPEALLSQNQKTVDQFIGSANYDIGHVFSTGGGGIAQLGAVCVTSVKAHGVTGLFQPVGDAFDVDYVAHEMGHQFGADHTFNSQTGACGGGNRAGSSAFEPGSGTTIMAYAGICGADNIQPNSDAYFHSRSLDQIVAHLNGAGNCAVRTATGNTPPVVNAGRNYAIPLGTPFVLTGTATDANNDALTYSWEQYNLGPAGSPAGPVADAPLFRTFAPTTSPARTFPRLADILANTQTKGELLPTYGRRLIFRLVARDNRAGGGGTDYDSMHVVVVPTAGPFVVTAPNTATTWVAGAPQQVSWRVANTTQAPISAANVDIQLSTDGGLTFPTTLLAATPNDGNESFTLPASVTATTQARIRVRASGGIFFDVSDQNFTIEVPTGPTFYLQGPAGAAGSLAFCPGSSGTVALTVGQLQGFSGPVTLTAPSLPAGVTVSFANPTVAAGSGTTATISAGPATAAGTYTLALIGTSGTVNRTLEVPLTIQPTATQTATVTAPTAGSVGLLRPRIGWSAVANAAGYEVQLATNAAFTAGLQTFTTGPVTSFTPLSELLPATTYYVRVRALSACGAAPYSAAVSFRTDVQTCRSFVAPNLPQPIPAGTVPILTSVIQVTDGNRVSNVRIRDLNISHEELSDLEISLTNPAGQRVVVYPRLCVGAGTLAVSFDDSAPNALACPVGAGATVRPAASFAALLGSPATGSWTLTVADNNPGNGGTFQGWTLELCTLDALPAAPVSFTALPPSVQATSAAIDMLWVDKADNETGFEVERSRGGSTAFTRIATLPANTTFFTDNVTGNGQYCYRVRAVNTVGASTYSTESCQTVAGITSVNAATLQQSVIVAPNPSTGLFQVTIDTAQRGSMNLRVIDAVGRQVYTRTFTKNTEQLQFPLDLSALSSGIYTLHLTTSAGPAIVRLVKE
;
A
#
# COMPACT_ATOMS: atom_id res chain seq x y z
N MET A 1 -65.83 -4.11 -2.51
CA MET A 1 -67.19 -3.61 -2.22
C MET A 1 -67.43 -3.73 -0.71
N LYS A 2 -67.98 -2.68 -0.05
CA LYS A 2 -68.88 -2.66 1.15
C LYS A 2 -68.57 -3.54 2.41
N THR A 3 -68.80 -3.18 3.69
CA THR A 3 -69.15 -1.93 4.43
C THR A 3 -69.14 -2.18 5.96
N LEU A 4 -68.93 -1.14 6.77
CA LEU A 4 -69.48 -0.82 8.13
C LEU A 4 -69.60 -1.88 9.29
N ALA A 5 -68.78 -1.67 10.33
CA ALA A 5 -69.10 -1.09 11.66
C ALA A 5 -70.25 -1.60 12.62
N THR A 6 -69.84 -1.83 13.89
CA THR A 6 -70.48 -1.56 15.22
C THR A 6 -71.71 -2.30 15.79
N LEU A 7 -71.59 -2.79 17.05
CA LEU A 7 -72.67 -2.99 18.06
C LEU A 7 -72.03 -3.00 19.51
N ILE A 8 -72.43 -2.16 20.49
CA ILE A 8 -73.44 -2.37 21.60
C ILE A 8 -72.88 -3.13 22.86
N ARG A 9 -73.09 -2.82 24.18
CA ARG A 9 -73.82 -1.79 25.01
C ARG A 9 -73.44 -1.85 26.55
N ARG A 10 -73.61 -0.72 27.30
CA ARG A 10 -74.13 -0.60 28.74
C ARG A 10 -73.28 -1.07 29.96
N ALA A 11 -73.48 -0.65 31.24
CA ALA A 11 -74.30 0.43 31.89
C ALA A 11 -74.00 0.66 33.43
N LEU A 12 -74.38 1.87 33.92
CA LEU A 12 -74.81 2.31 35.28
C LEU A 12 -73.88 2.36 36.54
N ARG A 13 -74.16 3.40 37.36
CA ARG A 13 -73.69 3.82 38.72
C ARG A 13 -74.83 3.57 39.74
N PRO A 14 -74.68 3.56 41.11
CA PRO A 14 -74.46 4.80 41.91
C PRO A 14 -73.94 4.74 43.39
N LEU A 15 -73.85 5.96 43.97
CA LEU A 15 -74.06 6.38 45.39
C LEU A 15 -72.88 6.52 46.40
N LEU A 16 -73.05 7.49 47.32
CA LEU A 16 -72.04 8.15 48.18
C LEU A 16 -72.06 7.71 49.65
N ALA A 17 -70.93 7.87 50.37
CA ALA A 17 -70.91 8.18 51.81
C ALA A 17 -69.58 8.82 52.29
N GLY A 18 -69.68 9.82 53.19
CA GLY A 18 -68.82 9.98 54.38
C GLY A 18 -67.38 10.51 54.24
N THR A 19 -67.17 11.76 54.69
CA THR A 19 -65.86 12.45 54.81
C THR A 19 -64.97 12.00 55.99
N ALA A 20 -63.65 11.98 55.78
CA ALA A 20 -62.64 12.30 56.81
C ALA A 20 -61.38 12.92 56.15
N LEU A 21 -60.86 14.02 56.70
CA LEU A 21 -59.63 14.69 56.24
C LEU A 21 -58.38 14.15 56.96
N ALA A 22 -57.33 13.82 56.22
CA ALA A 22 -55.93 13.89 56.67
C ALA A 22 -55.00 14.00 55.46
N ALA A 23 -53.87 14.71 55.59
CA ALA A 23 -53.05 15.10 54.45
C ALA A 23 -52.26 13.92 53.83
N GLY A 24 -52.38 13.77 52.50
CA GLY A 24 -51.51 12.95 51.67
C GLY A 24 -51.10 13.74 50.43
N THR A 25 -49.82 14.12 50.35
CA THR A 25 -49.27 14.87 49.21
C THR A 25 -49.29 14.00 47.95
N VAL A 26 -50.17 14.32 47.00
CA VAL A 26 -50.19 13.67 45.68
C VAL A 26 -48.96 14.09 44.90
N VAL A 27 -48.02 13.16 44.72
CA VAL A 27 -46.91 13.33 43.76
C VAL A 27 -47.49 13.23 42.35
N PRO A 28 -47.39 14.27 41.50
CA PRO A 28 -47.93 14.21 40.15
C PRO A 28 -47.09 13.28 39.27
N GLY A 29 -47.74 12.30 38.64
CA GLY A 29 -47.09 11.41 37.67
C GLY A 29 -46.66 12.18 36.41
N TYR A 30 -45.39 12.02 36.02
CA TYR A 30 -44.80 12.72 34.86
C TYR A 30 -45.32 12.14 33.54
N ALA A 31 -46.34 12.78 32.97
CA ALA A 31 -46.86 12.43 31.64
C ALA A 31 -45.86 12.79 30.51
N GLN A 32 -45.64 11.84 29.61
CA GLN A 32 -44.83 11.98 28.40
C GLN A 32 -45.36 13.11 27.50
N ARG A 33 -44.48 14.02 27.06
CA ARG A 33 -44.84 15.08 26.10
C ARG A 33 -44.39 14.72 24.69
N VAL A 34 -45.34 14.25 23.87
CA VAL A 34 -45.19 14.20 22.41
C VAL A 34 -45.62 15.57 21.87
N LEU A 35 -44.70 16.30 21.26
CA LEU A 35 -44.87 17.71 20.86
C LEU A 35 -44.75 17.92 19.34
N TRP A 36 -44.93 16.83 18.59
CA TRP A 36 -44.86 16.79 17.13
C TRP A 36 -45.89 15.80 16.58
N SER A 37 -46.16 15.88 15.28
CA SER A 37 -46.99 14.93 14.52
C SER A 37 -46.39 14.69 13.14
N GLU A 38 -46.78 13.61 12.45
CA GLU A 38 -46.39 13.41 11.05
C GLU A 38 -46.86 14.59 10.18
N ALA A 39 -46.02 15.00 9.21
CA ALA A 39 -46.39 15.93 8.17
C ALA A 39 -46.57 15.19 6.82
N ALA A 40 -47.22 15.85 5.86
CA ALA A 40 -47.25 15.33 4.49
C ALA A 40 -45.81 15.31 3.90
N PRO A 41 -45.44 14.31 3.08
CA PRO A 41 -44.17 14.31 2.37
C PRO A 41 -44.00 15.59 1.56
N LEU A 42 -42.90 16.30 1.78
CA LEU A 42 -42.56 17.48 0.99
C LEU A 42 -41.88 17.05 -0.33
N PRO A 43 -41.87 17.90 -1.37
CA PRO A 43 -40.99 17.70 -2.52
C PRO A 43 -39.52 17.67 -2.07
N ALA A 44 -38.66 16.92 -2.76
CA ALA A 44 -37.22 16.88 -2.44
C ALA A 44 -36.53 18.26 -2.46
N ALA A 45 -37.09 19.23 -3.18
CA ALA A 45 -36.64 20.62 -3.24
C ALA A 45 -37.20 21.53 -2.12
N ALA A 46 -37.84 20.98 -1.08
CA ALA A 46 -38.45 21.78 -0.02
C ALA A 46 -37.45 22.34 1.00
N ARG A 47 -36.21 21.83 1.03
CA ARG A 47 -35.07 22.58 1.59
C ARG A 47 -34.76 23.70 0.60
N GLY A 48 -35.02 24.94 0.99
CA GLY A 48 -34.66 26.10 0.18
C GLY A 48 -33.15 26.11 -0.09
N VAL A 49 -32.77 25.94 -1.37
CA VAL A 49 -31.41 26.05 -1.93
C VAL A 49 -30.33 25.10 -1.37
N THR A 50 -30.62 24.33 -0.31
CA THR A 50 -29.61 23.62 0.50
C THR A 50 -29.53 22.12 0.18
N GLN A 51 -28.29 21.60 0.21
CA GLN A 51 -27.84 20.23 -0.14
C GLN A 51 -28.92 19.12 -0.14
N SER A 52 -28.96 18.35 -1.22
CA SER A 52 -29.93 17.27 -1.43
C SER A 52 -29.79 16.15 -0.39
N LEU A 53 -30.93 15.81 0.23
CA LEU A 53 -31.07 14.63 1.09
C LEU A 53 -31.54 13.44 0.25
N THR A 54 -30.86 12.31 0.36
CA THR A 54 -31.26 11.04 -0.27
C THR A 54 -32.49 10.40 0.39
N TYR A 55 -32.68 10.63 1.70
CA TYR A 55 -33.83 10.17 2.47
C TYR A 55 -34.07 11.08 3.69
N TYR A 56 -35.35 11.30 4.03
CA TYR A 56 -35.78 12.02 5.23
C TYR A 56 -37.26 11.70 5.59
N ARG A 57 -37.65 12.00 6.83
CA ARG A 57 -39.05 12.02 7.32
C ARG A 57 -39.47 13.47 7.61
N ALA A 58 -40.69 13.86 7.26
CA ALA A 58 -41.22 15.19 7.54
C ALA A 58 -42.20 15.16 8.73
N VAL A 59 -42.03 16.09 9.69
CA VAL A 59 -42.86 16.17 10.91
C VAL A 59 -43.21 17.63 11.23
N ASP A 60 -44.38 17.88 11.79
CA ASP A 60 -44.80 19.19 12.30
C ASP A 60 -44.57 19.28 13.81
N PHE A 61 -43.80 20.27 14.27
CA PHE A 61 -43.59 20.55 15.70
C PHE A 61 -44.53 21.64 16.24
N GLN A 62 -45.06 21.42 17.44
CA GLN A 62 -45.84 22.39 18.19
C GLN A 62 -44.91 23.38 18.91
N LEU A 63 -44.30 24.31 18.16
CA LEU A 63 -43.19 25.15 18.62
C LEU A 63 -43.45 25.90 19.96
N GLU A 64 -44.65 26.40 20.22
CA GLU A 64 -44.96 27.02 21.52
C GLU A 64 -45.03 26.02 22.68
N ALA A 65 -45.54 24.80 22.43
CA ALA A 65 -45.57 23.74 23.43
C ALA A 65 -44.16 23.19 23.72
N VAL A 66 -43.32 23.08 22.68
CA VAL A 66 -41.87 22.82 22.81
C VAL A 66 -41.21 23.91 23.66
N ARG A 67 -41.44 25.19 23.34
CA ARG A 67 -40.91 26.33 24.11
C ARG A 67 -41.33 26.29 25.57
N ALA A 68 -42.61 25.98 25.85
CA ALA A 68 -43.13 25.89 27.21
C ALA A 68 -42.55 24.69 27.98
N ALA A 69 -42.33 23.54 27.32
CA ALA A 69 -41.71 22.37 27.93
C ALA A 69 -40.22 22.59 28.23
N LEU A 70 -39.47 23.15 27.28
CA LEU A 70 -38.03 23.37 27.42
C LEU A 70 -37.71 24.48 28.44
N ARG A 71 -38.56 25.52 28.56
CA ARG A 71 -38.39 26.58 29.58
C ARG A 71 -38.41 26.09 31.02
N SER A 72 -38.96 24.91 31.31
CA SER A 72 -38.94 24.31 32.65
C SER A 72 -37.73 23.40 32.91
N ALA A 73 -36.79 23.28 31.96
CA ALA A 73 -35.58 22.49 32.15
C ALA A 73 -34.66 23.12 33.22
N PRO A 74 -34.20 22.35 34.23
CA PRO A 74 -33.23 22.84 35.20
C PRO A 74 -31.85 23.03 34.53
N PRO A 75 -30.96 23.86 35.08
CA PRO A 75 -29.56 23.90 34.66
C PRO A 75 -28.88 22.54 34.78
N ALA A 76 -28.04 22.18 33.81
CA ALA A 76 -27.30 20.93 33.85
C ALA A 76 -26.36 20.82 35.06
N HIS A 77 -26.07 19.58 35.48
CA HIS A 77 -25.25 19.24 36.66
C HIS A 77 -25.81 19.68 38.03
N ALA A 78 -27.03 20.22 38.09
CA ALA A 78 -27.75 20.46 39.34
C ALA A 78 -28.36 19.15 39.91
N THR A 79 -27.58 18.39 40.67
CA THR A 79 -27.92 17.01 41.12
C THR A 79 -29.28 16.90 41.81
N ALA A 80 -29.68 17.91 42.59
CA ALA A 80 -30.93 17.92 43.35
C ALA A 80 -32.20 18.09 42.50
N THR A 81 -32.08 18.53 41.23
CA THR A 81 -33.23 18.84 40.36
C THR A 81 -33.31 17.96 39.11
N ARG A 82 -32.37 17.04 38.90
CA ARG A 82 -32.32 16.16 37.71
C ARG A 82 -33.56 15.28 37.54
N SER A 83 -34.21 14.88 38.62
CA SER A 83 -35.49 14.14 38.61
C SER A 83 -36.70 14.99 38.18
N LEU A 84 -36.59 16.32 38.27
CA LEU A 84 -37.63 17.28 37.87
C LEU A 84 -37.50 17.73 36.41
N ALA A 85 -36.45 17.30 35.71
CA ALA A 85 -36.15 17.69 34.35
C ALA A 85 -37.22 17.16 33.36
N PRO A 86 -37.70 18.00 32.41
CA PRO A 86 -38.76 17.63 31.49
C PRO A 86 -38.33 16.48 30.56
N VAL A 87 -39.28 15.60 30.25
CA VAL A 87 -39.11 14.51 29.30
C VAL A 87 -39.92 14.81 28.04
N ILE A 88 -39.24 14.89 26.91
CA ILE A 88 -39.85 15.08 25.57
C ILE A 88 -39.63 13.85 24.71
N SER A 89 -40.51 13.63 23.73
CA SER A 89 -40.31 12.65 22.66
C SER A 89 -39.79 13.33 21.40
N LEU A 90 -38.71 12.81 20.82
CA LEU A 90 -38.17 13.21 19.52
C LEU A 90 -38.41 12.12 18.47
N PRO A 91 -38.81 12.46 17.23
CA PRO A 91 -38.97 11.52 16.13
C PRO A 91 -37.60 11.05 15.62
N LEU A 92 -37.55 9.82 15.09
CA LEU A 92 -36.40 9.26 14.39
C LEU A 92 -36.70 9.08 12.89
N PRO A 93 -35.69 8.95 12.01
CA PRO A 93 -35.90 8.82 10.57
C PRO A 93 -36.72 7.57 10.20
N ASP A 94 -36.48 6.45 10.89
CA ASP A 94 -37.07 5.13 10.65
C ASP A 94 -38.55 4.96 11.06
N GLY A 95 -39.25 6.06 11.35
CA GLY A 95 -40.65 6.06 11.81
C GLY A 95 -40.81 5.94 13.33
N ARG A 96 -39.79 5.50 14.08
CA ARG A 96 -39.85 5.42 15.55
C ARG A 96 -39.75 6.81 16.20
N SER A 97 -39.76 6.83 17.52
CA SER A 97 -39.46 8.01 18.33
C SER A 97 -38.84 7.59 19.65
N GLN A 98 -38.10 8.49 20.29
CA GLN A 98 -37.38 8.22 21.53
C GLN A 98 -37.60 9.35 22.54
N ARG A 99 -37.65 8.98 23.83
CA ARG A 99 -37.79 9.89 24.96
C ARG A 99 -36.41 10.37 25.42
N PHE A 100 -36.32 11.66 25.71
CA PHE A 100 -35.13 12.33 26.18
C PHE A 100 -35.44 13.16 27.42
N ARG A 101 -34.59 13.07 28.45
CA ARG A 101 -34.63 13.96 29.63
C ARG A 101 -33.73 15.15 29.38
N VAL A 102 -34.29 16.37 29.48
CA VAL A 102 -33.64 17.60 29.00
C VAL A 102 -33.19 18.53 30.13
N GLU A 103 -31.95 18.99 30.05
CA GLU A 103 -31.31 19.95 30.96
C GLU A 103 -30.86 21.20 30.18
N GLN A 104 -30.92 22.38 30.79
CA GLN A 104 -30.48 23.63 30.16
C GLN A 104 -28.96 23.77 30.24
N VAL A 105 -28.31 24.00 29.09
CA VAL A 105 -26.86 24.32 28.99
C VAL A 105 -26.68 25.60 28.18
N PRO A 106 -26.02 26.64 28.72
CA PRO A 106 -25.87 27.90 28.00
C PRO A 106 -24.72 27.84 26.98
N VAL A 107 -25.00 28.21 25.73
CA VAL A 107 -23.98 28.59 24.72
C VAL A 107 -23.72 30.10 24.74
N LEU A 108 -24.57 30.90 25.39
CA LEU A 108 -24.43 32.35 25.52
C LEU A 108 -23.99 32.71 26.95
N ALA A 109 -23.04 33.62 27.11
CA ALA A 109 -22.75 34.21 28.43
C ALA A 109 -24.02 34.91 29.00
N PRO A 110 -24.20 34.95 30.35
CA PRO A 110 -25.46 35.39 30.97
C PRO A 110 -25.97 36.77 30.51
N ALA A 111 -25.07 37.74 30.31
CA ALA A 111 -25.44 39.07 29.85
C ALA A 111 -25.94 39.09 28.40
N LEU A 112 -25.38 38.26 27.52
CA LEU A 112 -25.82 38.11 26.13
C LEU A 112 -27.17 37.37 26.08
N ALA A 113 -27.31 36.30 26.87
CA ALA A 113 -28.57 35.56 27.01
C ALA A 113 -29.73 36.44 27.53
N ALA A 114 -29.44 37.42 28.39
CA ALA A 114 -30.43 38.38 28.88
C ALA A 114 -30.91 39.36 27.78
N ARG A 115 -30.05 39.72 26.82
CA ARG A 115 -30.40 40.57 25.67
C ARG A 115 -31.10 39.79 24.55
N TYR A 116 -30.80 38.50 24.39
CA TYR A 116 -31.41 37.60 23.41
C TYR A 116 -32.16 36.43 24.07
N PRO A 117 -33.21 36.68 24.90
CA PRO A 117 -33.86 35.64 25.72
C PRO A 117 -34.66 34.60 24.91
N ALA A 118 -34.82 34.83 23.61
CA ALA A 118 -35.39 33.88 22.65
C ALA A 118 -34.41 32.78 22.21
N LEU A 119 -33.10 32.97 22.40
CA LEU A 119 -32.07 31.98 22.07
C LEU A 119 -31.81 31.11 23.29
N ARG A 120 -32.17 29.83 23.23
CA ARG A 120 -31.91 28.86 24.30
C ARG A 120 -31.44 27.51 23.78
N THR A 121 -30.44 26.98 24.45
CA THR A 121 -29.74 25.74 24.16
C THR A 121 -29.90 24.75 25.33
N TYR A 122 -29.94 23.46 25.01
CA TYR A 122 -30.21 22.38 25.95
C TYR A 122 -29.42 21.12 25.58
N VAL A 123 -29.16 20.27 26.56
CA VAL A 123 -28.60 18.93 26.39
C VAL A 123 -29.62 17.92 26.89
N ALA A 124 -29.62 16.71 26.35
CA ALA A 124 -30.52 15.67 26.79
C ALA A 124 -29.89 14.27 26.78
N GLN A 125 -30.30 13.42 27.71
CA GLN A 125 -29.98 11.99 27.73
C GLN A 125 -31.17 11.18 27.25
N GLY A 126 -30.94 10.20 26.39
CA GLY A 126 -31.91 9.21 25.98
C GLY A 126 -32.37 8.32 27.13
N LEU A 127 -33.66 7.96 27.12
CA LEU A 127 -34.28 7.09 28.13
C LEU A 127 -34.65 5.71 27.59
N ASP A 128 -34.81 5.58 26.28
CA ASP A 128 -35.15 4.31 25.60
C ASP A 128 -33.91 3.66 24.96
N ASP A 129 -32.99 4.47 24.46
CA ASP A 129 -31.59 4.11 24.21
C ASP A 129 -30.70 5.01 25.11
N PRO A 130 -29.99 4.44 26.10
CA PRO A 130 -29.15 5.21 27.00
C PRO A 130 -27.83 5.69 26.36
N THR A 131 -27.41 5.13 25.22
CA THR A 131 -26.23 5.62 24.47
C THR A 131 -26.50 6.93 23.74
N ALA A 132 -27.78 7.30 23.59
CA ALA A 132 -28.16 8.51 22.86
C ALA A 132 -28.00 9.76 23.74
N THR A 133 -27.19 10.72 23.29
CA THR A 133 -27.21 12.10 23.78
C THR A 133 -27.79 13.02 22.72
N ALA A 134 -28.33 14.17 23.12
CA ALA A 134 -28.82 15.17 22.17
C ALA A 134 -28.45 16.59 22.58
N ARG A 135 -28.17 17.44 21.58
CA ARG A 135 -28.15 18.90 21.70
C ARG A 135 -29.38 19.46 21.03
N LEU A 136 -30.11 20.31 21.75
CA LEU A 136 -31.34 20.94 21.28
C LEU A 136 -31.19 22.45 21.34
N ASP A 137 -31.77 23.15 20.38
CA ASP A 137 -31.98 24.59 20.48
C ASP A 137 -33.36 24.99 19.94
N LEU A 138 -33.82 26.12 20.46
CA LEU A 138 -35.00 26.79 19.94
C LEU A 138 -34.62 28.25 19.73
N THR A 139 -34.67 28.68 18.48
CA THR A 139 -34.33 30.03 18.03
C THR A 139 -35.52 30.62 17.23
N PRO A 140 -35.47 31.89 16.81
CA PRO A 140 -36.46 32.43 15.86
C PRO A 140 -36.52 31.66 14.53
N ALA A 141 -35.46 30.94 14.16
CA ALA A 141 -35.40 30.15 12.93
C ALA A 141 -36.07 28.77 13.03
N GLY A 142 -36.41 28.29 14.23
CA GLY A 142 -37.08 27.00 14.42
C GLY A 142 -36.56 26.22 15.63
N PHE A 143 -36.92 24.94 15.68
CA PHE A 143 -36.37 23.97 16.62
C PHE A 143 -35.31 23.13 15.90
N HIS A 144 -34.12 23.00 16.49
CA HIS A 144 -33.08 22.11 15.98
C HIS A 144 -32.75 21.04 17.01
N ALA A 145 -32.44 19.85 16.52
CA ALA A 145 -31.81 18.80 17.33
C ALA A 145 -30.66 18.14 16.56
N GLN A 146 -29.60 17.81 17.29
CA GLN A 146 -28.58 16.83 16.93
C GLN A 146 -28.67 15.70 17.96
N ILE A 147 -28.77 14.46 17.51
CA ILE A 147 -28.77 13.27 18.36
C ILE A 147 -27.55 12.42 17.98
N LEU A 148 -26.66 12.18 18.94
CA LEU A 148 -25.50 11.29 18.81
C LEU A 148 -25.87 9.98 19.52
N ALA A 149 -25.86 8.85 18.81
CA ALA A 149 -26.22 7.54 19.36
C ALA A 149 -25.36 6.42 18.73
N ALA A 150 -25.43 5.21 19.29
CA ALA A 150 -24.69 4.06 18.78
C ALA A 150 -24.97 3.79 17.28
N GLY A 151 -23.97 3.99 16.43
CA GLY A 151 -24.00 3.74 15.00
C GLY A 151 -24.84 4.70 14.15
N SER A 152 -25.41 5.78 14.72
CA SER A 152 -26.18 6.77 13.96
C SER A 152 -26.11 8.18 14.56
N VAL A 153 -26.10 9.17 13.67
CA VAL A 153 -26.23 10.60 14.01
C VAL A 153 -27.45 11.14 13.27
N VAL A 154 -28.42 11.63 14.04
CA VAL A 154 -29.72 12.10 13.54
C VAL A 154 -29.83 13.61 13.75
N TYR A 155 -30.34 14.29 12.72
CA TYR A 155 -30.67 15.71 12.78
C TYR A 155 -32.17 15.93 12.63
N ILE A 156 -32.63 16.99 13.30
CA ILE A 156 -33.96 17.57 13.13
C ILE A 156 -33.74 19.04 12.78
N ASP A 157 -34.08 19.42 11.55
CA ASP A 157 -33.95 20.79 11.02
C ASP A 157 -35.32 21.33 10.61
N PRO A 158 -35.63 22.63 10.78
CA PRO A 158 -36.79 23.24 10.13
C PRO A 158 -36.62 23.20 8.61
N ALA A 159 -37.68 22.88 7.86
CA ALA A 159 -37.63 22.79 6.40
C ALA A 159 -37.30 24.15 5.72
N ALA A 160 -37.66 25.24 6.39
CA ALA A 160 -37.28 26.62 6.08
C ALA A 160 -37.26 27.44 7.39
N PRO A 161 -36.52 28.56 7.49
CA PRO A 161 -36.49 29.39 8.69
C PRO A 161 -37.89 29.79 9.18
N GLY A 162 -38.19 29.52 10.44
CA GLY A 162 -39.49 29.76 11.08
C GLY A 162 -40.57 28.71 10.80
N SER A 163 -40.28 27.69 10.00
CA SER A 163 -41.23 26.62 9.67
C SER A 163 -41.62 25.79 10.89
N ARG A 164 -42.91 25.42 10.98
CA ARG A 164 -43.38 24.35 11.89
C ARG A 164 -43.02 22.96 11.40
N THR A 165 -42.85 22.78 10.09
CA THR A 165 -42.48 21.52 9.47
C THR A 165 -40.97 21.36 9.47
N HIS A 166 -40.50 20.23 10.00
CA HIS A 166 -39.10 19.88 10.20
C HIS A 166 -38.78 18.58 9.45
N LEU A 167 -37.52 18.44 9.04
CA LEU A 167 -36.95 17.28 8.38
C LEU A 167 -36.13 16.49 9.39
N VAL A 168 -36.39 15.18 9.47
CA VAL A 168 -35.71 14.23 10.36
C VAL A 168 -34.94 13.25 9.48
N PHE A 169 -33.61 13.25 9.59
CA PHE A 169 -32.73 12.47 8.71
C PHE A 169 -31.44 12.08 9.43
N GLU A 170 -30.73 11.08 8.90
CA GLU A 170 -29.39 10.71 9.37
C GLU A 170 -28.33 11.47 8.58
N ARG A 171 -27.19 11.79 9.20
CA ARG A 171 -26.06 12.49 8.54
C ARG A 171 -25.63 11.85 7.22
N ARG A 172 -25.63 10.51 7.14
CA ARG A 172 -25.30 9.74 5.92
C ARG A 172 -26.24 9.98 4.73
N ALA A 173 -27.39 10.62 4.94
CA ALA A 173 -28.31 10.97 3.86
C ALA A 173 -27.91 12.25 3.09
N MET A 174 -26.97 13.06 3.62
CA MET A 174 -26.48 14.29 3.02
C MET A 174 -25.37 14.06 1.98
N HIS A 175 -25.33 14.91 0.96
CA HIS A 175 -24.22 15.01 0.01
C HIS A 175 -23.49 16.35 0.12
N LEU A 176 -22.18 16.29 0.38
CA LEU A 176 -21.27 17.43 0.23
C LEU A 176 -21.05 17.84 -1.23
N SER A 177 -20.87 19.14 -1.44
CA SER A 177 -20.32 19.72 -2.68
C SER A 177 -18.78 19.69 -2.65
N PRO A 178 -18.07 19.81 -3.79
CA PRO A 178 -16.60 19.90 -3.81
C PRO A 178 -16.07 21.23 -3.22
N PHE A 179 -14.95 21.18 -2.50
CA PHE A 179 -14.26 22.34 -1.90
C PHE A 179 -12.78 22.01 -1.57
N ALA A 180 -12.06 22.96 -0.96
CA ALA A 180 -10.70 22.78 -0.44
C ALA A 180 -10.52 23.50 0.92
N CYS A 181 -9.59 23.02 1.74
CA CYS A 181 -9.19 23.62 3.02
C CYS A 181 -7.66 23.55 3.20
N ALA A 182 -7.12 24.29 4.17
CA ALA A 182 -5.69 24.45 4.38
C ALA A 182 -5.33 24.64 5.86
N VAL A 183 -4.05 24.49 6.18
CA VAL A 183 -3.45 24.92 7.46
C VAL A 183 -2.29 25.87 7.13
N PRO A 184 -2.11 27.01 7.82
CA PRO A 184 -1.02 27.94 7.53
C PRO A 184 0.36 27.27 7.67
N ALA A 185 1.37 27.83 6.99
CA ALA A 185 2.75 27.42 7.19
C ALA A 185 3.14 27.56 8.67
N ALA A 186 3.58 26.44 9.28
CA ALA A 186 3.76 26.36 10.72
C ALA A 186 4.74 27.39 11.29
N ASP A 187 4.31 28.18 12.26
CA ASP A 187 5.23 28.87 13.18
C ASP A 187 6.00 27.79 13.94
N THR A 188 7.28 27.65 13.59
CA THR A 188 8.14 26.53 13.97
C THR A 188 8.21 26.35 15.48
N ASN A 189 8.15 27.43 16.26
CA ASN A 189 8.26 27.39 17.71
C ASN A 189 7.02 26.78 18.40
N LEU A 190 5.81 27.02 17.87
CA LEU A 190 4.58 26.48 18.43
C LEU A 190 4.32 25.05 17.96
N ALA A 191 4.58 24.78 16.68
CA ALA A 191 4.40 23.45 16.10
C ALA A 191 5.38 22.43 16.69
N ASP A 192 6.66 22.77 16.86
CA ASP A 192 7.66 21.82 17.37
C ASP A 192 7.52 21.55 18.88
N ALA A 193 6.86 22.45 19.63
CA ALA A 193 6.46 22.20 21.01
C ALA A 193 5.36 21.12 21.13
N LEU A 194 4.42 21.09 20.17
CA LEU A 194 3.31 20.12 20.10
C LEU A 194 3.69 18.79 19.43
N ARG A 195 4.75 18.76 18.61
CA ARG A 195 5.22 17.58 17.85
C ARG A 195 6.07 16.58 18.65
N ARG A 196 6.24 16.77 19.96
CA ARG A 196 6.96 15.79 20.79
C ARG A 196 6.31 14.40 20.68
N PRO A 197 7.09 13.30 20.66
CA PRO A 197 6.52 11.96 20.65
C PRO A 197 5.73 11.73 21.94
N VAL A 198 4.41 11.70 21.82
CA VAL A 198 3.49 11.51 22.94
C VAL A 198 3.61 10.06 23.43
N GLN A 199 4.49 9.84 24.42
CA GLN A 199 4.42 8.67 25.28
C GLN A 199 3.05 8.69 25.98
N ARG A 200 2.19 7.70 25.65
CA ARG A 200 0.84 7.47 26.19
C ARG A 200 0.25 8.67 26.95
N ALA A 201 -0.17 9.71 26.23
CA ALA A 201 -1.12 10.65 26.81
C ALA A 201 -2.36 9.83 27.19
N ALA A 202 -2.72 9.84 28.47
CA ALA A 202 -3.96 9.22 28.90
C ALA A 202 -5.11 9.98 28.26
N ALA A 203 -5.80 9.36 27.31
CA ALA A 203 -6.97 9.94 26.66
C ALA A 203 -8.17 10.00 27.60
N ALA A 204 -8.15 9.21 28.69
CA ALA A 204 -8.98 9.33 29.89
C ALA A 204 -9.32 10.80 30.23
N ASN A 205 -10.46 11.23 29.72
CA ASN A 205 -11.00 12.57 29.83
C ASN A 205 -12.52 12.45 30.02
N GLY A 206 -13.16 13.48 30.57
CA GLY A 206 -14.59 13.46 30.94
C GLY A 206 -14.87 13.82 32.39
N ALA A 207 -13.93 13.58 33.31
CA ALA A 207 -14.07 13.93 34.73
C ALA A 207 -14.11 15.45 35.02
N THR A 208 -13.65 16.28 34.07
CA THR A 208 -13.60 17.74 34.19
C THR A 208 -14.09 18.40 32.90
N LEU A 209 -15.22 19.10 33.01
CA LEU A 209 -15.76 19.96 31.97
C LEU A 209 -14.92 21.24 31.89
N ARG A 210 -14.32 21.49 30.73
CA ARG A 210 -13.52 22.69 30.42
C ARG A 210 -14.39 23.66 29.61
N THR A 211 -14.73 24.80 30.20
CA THR A 211 -15.55 25.83 29.55
C THR A 211 -14.65 26.97 29.04
N TYR A 212 -14.67 27.21 27.73
CA TYR A 212 -13.92 28.26 27.05
C TYR A 212 -14.83 29.41 26.61
N ARG A 213 -14.35 30.64 26.74
CA ARG A 213 -14.99 31.86 26.23
C ARG A 213 -14.68 32.01 24.75
N LEU A 214 -15.68 31.79 23.91
CA LEU A 214 -15.61 31.94 22.45
C LEU A 214 -15.99 33.36 22.03
N ALA A 215 -15.12 34.01 21.27
CA ALA A 215 -15.43 35.25 20.57
C ALA A 215 -15.60 34.95 19.06
N LEU A 216 -16.83 34.76 18.63
CA LEU A 216 -17.15 34.37 17.26
C LEU A 216 -17.62 35.58 16.45
N ALA A 217 -16.83 35.98 15.46
CA ALA A 217 -17.20 37.01 14.51
C ALA A 217 -17.93 36.43 13.29
N CYS A 218 -18.59 37.31 12.53
CA CYS A 218 -19.01 36.98 11.16
C CYS A 218 -18.95 38.20 10.25
N THR A 219 -18.67 37.96 8.98
CA THR A 219 -18.67 38.98 7.92
C THR A 219 -20.07 39.54 7.66
N GLY A 220 -20.12 40.69 6.97
CA GLY A 220 -21.35 41.32 6.52
C GLY A 220 -22.11 40.44 5.52
N GLU A 221 -21.41 39.67 4.69
CA GLU A 221 -21.97 38.68 3.77
C GLU A 221 -22.64 37.53 4.53
N TYR A 222 -21.97 36.93 5.52
CA TYR A 222 -22.56 35.89 6.37
C TYR A 222 -23.81 36.41 7.09
N ALA A 223 -23.73 37.60 7.69
CA ALA A 223 -24.87 38.20 8.36
C ALA A 223 -26.03 38.50 7.40
N THR A 224 -25.72 38.96 6.18
CA THR A 224 -26.71 39.20 5.11
C THR A 224 -27.39 37.89 4.69
N PHE A 225 -26.62 36.82 4.47
CA PHE A 225 -27.15 35.48 4.15
C PHE A 225 -28.15 35.01 5.21
N HIS A 226 -27.81 35.20 6.49
CA HIS A 226 -28.70 34.88 7.61
C HIS A 226 -29.77 35.95 7.90
N GLY A 227 -30.11 36.82 6.95
CA GLY A 227 -31.25 37.74 7.02
C GLY A 227 -30.92 39.17 7.48
N GLY A 228 -29.66 39.57 7.49
CA GLY A 228 -29.22 40.97 7.63
C GLY A 228 -29.43 41.61 9.01
N THR A 229 -29.61 40.81 10.07
CA THR A 229 -29.77 41.34 11.43
C THR A 229 -28.87 40.64 12.44
N LYS A 230 -28.45 41.36 13.49
CA LYS A 230 -27.64 40.76 14.57
C LYS A 230 -28.37 39.60 15.27
N ALA A 231 -29.70 39.66 15.37
CA ALA A 231 -30.49 38.62 16.02
C ALA A 231 -30.55 37.33 15.19
N SER A 232 -30.64 37.44 13.86
CA SER A 232 -30.74 36.27 12.96
C SER A 232 -29.38 35.64 12.67
N ALA A 233 -28.32 36.45 12.49
CA ALA A 233 -26.95 35.96 12.43
C ALA A 233 -26.52 35.27 13.74
N LEU A 234 -26.82 35.87 14.91
CA LEU A 234 -26.55 35.25 16.22
C LEU A 234 -27.35 33.95 16.42
N ALA A 235 -28.56 33.84 15.87
CA ALA A 235 -29.33 32.60 15.94
C ALA A 235 -28.65 31.44 15.19
N ALA A 236 -28.14 31.69 13.98
CA ALA A 236 -27.40 30.70 13.19
C ALA A 236 -26.08 30.29 13.87
N ILE A 237 -25.31 31.28 14.34
CA ILE A 237 -24.12 31.10 15.18
C ILE A 237 -24.42 30.19 16.38
N VAL A 238 -25.51 30.44 17.11
CA VAL A 238 -25.88 29.65 18.30
C VAL A 238 -26.24 28.21 17.94
N THR A 239 -26.96 27.96 16.84
CA THR A 239 -27.24 26.60 16.37
C THR A 239 -25.96 25.86 16.00
N SER A 240 -25.04 26.50 15.27
CA SER A 240 -23.76 25.91 14.86
C SER A 240 -22.90 25.53 16.08
N ILE A 241 -22.66 26.49 16.98
CA ILE A 241 -21.84 26.26 18.19
C ILE A 241 -22.52 25.29 19.17
N ASN A 242 -23.86 25.20 19.17
CA ASN A 242 -24.58 24.20 19.96
C ASN A 242 -24.31 22.76 19.49
N ARG A 243 -24.16 22.54 18.18
CA ARG A 243 -23.79 21.26 17.56
C ARG A 243 -22.32 20.89 17.75
N VAL A 244 -21.42 21.85 17.51
CA VAL A 244 -19.99 21.68 17.78
C VAL A 244 -19.77 21.34 19.26
N SER A 245 -20.42 22.07 20.18
CA SER A 245 -20.40 21.74 21.61
C SER A 245 -21.03 20.38 21.94
N GLY A 246 -21.90 19.82 21.10
CA GLY A 246 -22.41 18.46 21.25
C GLY A 246 -21.29 17.43 21.14
N ILE A 247 -20.51 17.53 20.07
CA ILE A 247 -19.38 16.64 19.79
C ILE A 247 -18.25 16.88 20.81
N TYR A 248 -17.89 18.13 21.07
CA TYR A 248 -16.80 18.48 21.98
C TYR A 248 -17.11 18.19 23.45
N GLU A 249 -18.37 18.31 23.90
CA GLU A 249 -18.75 17.87 25.25
C GLU A 249 -18.85 16.35 25.36
N HIS A 250 -19.14 15.64 24.26
CA HIS A 250 -19.23 14.17 24.21
C HIS A 250 -17.85 13.50 24.22
N GLU A 251 -16.96 13.91 23.32
CA GLU A 251 -15.64 13.29 23.13
C GLU A 251 -14.61 13.79 24.16
N LEU A 252 -14.68 15.08 24.53
CA LEU A 252 -13.57 15.81 25.17
C LEU A 252 -13.97 16.56 26.46
N ALA A 253 -15.26 16.54 26.85
CA ALA A 253 -15.81 17.41 27.90
C ALA A 253 -15.36 18.89 27.76
N VAL A 254 -15.42 19.42 26.53
CA VAL A 254 -15.12 20.82 26.20
C VAL A 254 -16.41 21.53 25.81
N ARG A 255 -16.70 22.67 26.47
CA ARG A 255 -17.86 23.53 26.18
C ARG A 255 -17.41 24.91 25.68
N LEU A 256 -18.05 25.39 24.62
CA LEU A 256 -17.85 26.74 24.08
C LEU A 256 -18.99 27.65 24.53
N VAL A 257 -18.67 28.83 25.07
CA VAL A 257 -19.64 29.85 25.49
C VAL A 257 -19.30 31.20 24.87
N LEU A 258 -20.21 31.74 24.07
CA LEU A 258 -20.09 33.03 23.42
C LEU A 258 -19.93 34.16 24.46
N VAL A 259 -18.93 35.03 24.25
CA VAL A 259 -18.60 36.14 25.16
C VAL A 259 -19.75 37.11 25.38
N ALA A 260 -19.71 37.82 26.51
CA ALA A 260 -20.77 38.71 26.96
C ALA A 260 -21.07 39.93 26.06
N GLN A 261 -20.27 40.15 25.01
CA GLN A 261 -20.37 41.25 24.04
C GLN A 261 -20.28 40.75 22.58
N ASN A 262 -20.54 39.46 22.31
CA ASN A 262 -20.32 38.85 21.00
C ASN A 262 -21.11 39.52 19.86
N GLU A 263 -22.20 40.23 20.14
CA GLU A 263 -22.92 40.99 19.11
C GLU A 263 -22.12 42.17 18.54
N ALA A 264 -21.03 42.59 19.20
CA ALA A 264 -20.10 43.58 18.67
C ALA A 264 -19.29 43.04 17.46
N LEU A 265 -19.13 41.71 17.36
CA LEU A 265 -18.41 41.02 16.29
C LEU A 265 -19.31 40.57 15.13
N ILE A 266 -20.60 40.91 15.17
CA ILE A 266 -21.54 40.69 14.06
C ILE A 266 -21.61 41.98 13.26
N PHE A 267 -20.95 41.97 12.11
CA PHE A 267 -21.01 43.03 11.11
C PHE A 267 -22.22 42.79 10.18
N LEU A 268 -22.87 43.85 9.71
CA LEU A 268 -24.11 43.75 8.90
C LEU A 268 -23.96 44.30 7.49
N ASP A 269 -22.84 44.93 7.19
CA ASP A 269 -22.57 45.63 5.94
C ASP A 269 -21.21 45.16 5.43
N LYS A 270 -21.26 44.41 4.33
CA LYS A 270 -20.09 43.85 3.64
C LYS A 270 -19.13 44.91 3.11
N ASP A 271 -19.58 46.14 2.89
CA ASP A 271 -18.75 47.22 2.33
C ASP A 271 -17.99 48.01 3.43
N THR A 272 -18.30 47.77 4.71
CA THR A 272 -17.71 48.51 5.85
C THR A 272 -17.23 47.64 7.01
N ASP A 273 -17.26 46.31 6.88
CA ASP A 273 -16.69 45.40 7.87
C ASP A 273 -15.14 45.35 7.80
N PRO A 274 -14.45 44.74 8.80
CA PRO A 274 -12.99 44.74 8.85
C PRO A 274 -12.35 43.54 8.12
N TYR A 275 -13.11 42.80 7.31
CA TYR A 275 -12.76 41.50 6.77
C TYR A 275 -12.59 41.50 5.25
N THR A 276 -12.08 40.40 4.71
CA THR A 276 -12.00 40.13 3.28
C THR A 276 -12.58 38.74 3.06
N ASP A 277 -13.91 38.66 2.87
CA ASP A 277 -14.71 37.42 2.99
C ASP A 277 -14.17 36.24 2.14
N ASP A 278 -13.63 36.53 0.95
CA ASP A 278 -13.07 35.57 0.00
C ASP A 278 -11.56 35.24 0.21
N ASP A 279 -10.87 35.84 1.18
CA ASP A 279 -9.44 35.58 1.47
C ASP A 279 -9.24 34.95 2.87
N PRO A 280 -9.26 33.61 2.98
CA PRO A 280 -9.19 32.92 4.27
C PRO A 280 -7.86 33.13 5.03
N GLU A 281 -6.74 33.38 4.34
CA GLU A 281 -5.46 33.68 4.99
C GLU A 281 -5.45 35.10 5.58
N ALA A 282 -5.99 36.09 4.86
CA ALA A 282 -6.16 37.44 5.38
C ALA A 282 -7.09 37.46 6.61
N LEU A 283 -8.20 36.72 6.54
CA LEU A 283 -9.22 36.62 7.60
C LEU A 283 -8.63 36.20 8.96
N LEU A 284 -7.60 35.34 9.02
CA LEU A 284 -6.94 34.93 10.28
C LEU A 284 -6.42 36.14 11.08
N SER A 285 -5.60 36.97 10.43
CA SER A 285 -4.95 38.12 11.05
C SER A 285 -5.92 39.29 11.28
N GLN A 286 -6.87 39.48 10.36
CA GLN A 286 -7.98 40.44 10.50
C GLN A 286 -8.85 40.08 11.70
N ASN A 287 -9.12 38.79 11.93
CA ASN A 287 -9.92 38.33 13.06
C ASN A 287 -9.23 38.53 14.40
N GLN A 288 -7.92 38.22 14.50
CA GLN A 288 -7.13 38.51 15.71
C GLN A 288 -7.22 39.99 16.10
N LYS A 289 -6.93 40.88 15.15
CA LYS A 289 -7.02 42.33 15.35
C LYS A 289 -8.42 42.79 15.74
N THR A 290 -9.45 42.29 15.06
CA THR A 290 -10.85 42.69 15.27
C THR A 290 -11.35 42.23 16.64
N VAL A 291 -11.13 40.96 17.00
CA VAL A 291 -11.56 40.43 18.30
C VAL A 291 -10.81 41.11 19.45
N ASP A 292 -9.50 41.34 19.32
CA ASP A 292 -8.72 42.08 20.33
C ASP A 292 -9.20 43.54 20.47
N GLN A 293 -9.62 44.19 19.38
CA GLN A 293 -10.12 45.57 19.42
C GLN A 293 -11.52 45.68 20.07
N PHE A 294 -12.45 44.78 19.74
CA PHE A 294 -13.86 44.88 20.17
C PHE A 294 -14.17 44.16 21.48
N ILE A 295 -13.50 43.05 21.77
CA ILE A 295 -13.70 42.24 22.98
C ILE A 295 -12.57 42.45 24.00
N GLY A 296 -11.34 42.70 23.52
CA GLY A 296 -10.14 42.82 24.36
C GLY A 296 -9.54 41.45 24.69
N SER A 297 -8.23 41.30 24.50
CA SER A 297 -7.57 39.99 24.57
C SER A 297 -7.79 39.22 25.88
N ALA A 298 -7.89 39.89 27.03
CA ALA A 298 -8.14 39.19 28.31
C ALA A 298 -9.53 38.54 28.43
N ASN A 299 -10.48 38.92 27.57
CA ASN A 299 -11.91 38.62 27.73
C ASN A 299 -12.39 37.38 26.94
N TYR A 300 -11.53 36.77 26.14
CA TYR A 300 -11.82 35.55 25.38
C TYR A 300 -10.64 34.57 25.38
N ASP A 301 -10.95 33.29 25.13
CA ASP A 301 -9.99 32.17 25.19
C ASP A 301 -9.73 31.56 23.81
N ILE A 302 -10.75 31.59 22.95
CA ILE A 302 -10.73 31.19 21.54
C ILE A 302 -11.53 32.22 20.75
N GLY A 303 -11.03 32.61 19.58
CA GLY A 303 -11.74 33.43 18.62
C GLY A 303 -11.79 32.76 17.25
N HIS A 304 -12.83 33.04 16.49
CA HIS A 304 -13.06 32.42 15.18
C HIS A 304 -13.95 33.37 14.34
N VAL A 305 -13.92 33.29 13.01
CA VAL A 305 -14.80 34.07 12.12
C VAL A 305 -15.54 33.17 11.13
N PHE A 306 -16.81 33.48 10.90
CA PHE A 306 -17.61 32.88 9.83
C PHE A 306 -17.76 33.81 8.62
N SER A 307 -17.49 33.28 7.43
CA SER A 307 -17.55 33.98 6.13
C SER A 307 -18.46 33.25 5.13
N THR A 308 -18.70 33.84 3.95
CA THR A 308 -19.31 33.14 2.80
C THR A 308 -18.32 32.68 1.74
N GLY A 309 -17.09 33.22 1.73
CA GLY A 309 -15.97 32.69 0.96
C GLY A 309 -15.73 31.21 1.28
N GLY A 310 -15.44 30.40 0.26
CA GLY A 310 -15.45 28.93 0.41
C GLY A 310 -14.16 28.35 1.01
N GLY A 311 -14.28 27.60 2.11
CA GLY A 311 -13.19 26.80 2.68
C GLY A 311 -13.05 26.94 4.20
N GLY A 312 -11.88 26.59 4.70
CA GLY A 312 -11.55 26.66 6.11
C GLY A 312 -10.04 26.73 6.29
N ILE A 313 -9.62 27.48 7.31
CA ILE A 313 -8.23 27.56 7.74
C ILE A 313 -8.15 27.95 9.21
N ALA A 314 -7.25 27.30 9.95
CA ALA A 314 -7.04 27.58 11.36
C ALA A 314 -5.58 27.38 11.78
N GLN A 315 -5.13 28.19 12.73
CA GLN A 315 -3.82 28.03 13.34
C GLN A 315 -3.82 26.83 14.30
N LEU A 316 -2.92 25.87 14.05
CA LEU A 316 -2.74 24.71 14.91
C LEU A 316 -2.37 25.14 16.34
N GLY A 317 -3.15 24.67 17.32
CA GLY A 317 -2.92 24.90 18.75
C GLY A 317 -3.17 26.34 19.22
N ALA A 318 -3.99 27.12 18.51
CA ALA A 318 -4.26 28.52 18.82
C ALA A 318 -4.95 28.78 20.17
N VAL A 319 -5.80 27.89 20.68
CA VAL A 319 -6.62 28.14 21.88
C VAL A 319 -5.73 28.55 23.07
N CYS A 320 -6.12 29.65 23.76
CA CYS A 320 -5.39 30.33 24.84
C CYS A 320 -4.07 31.04 24.48
N VAL A 321 -3.55 30.92 23.26
CA VAL A 321 -2.29 31.57 22.86
C VAL A 321 -2.53 33.02 22.43
N THR A 322 -2.22 33.99 23.30
CA THR A 322 -2.60 35.41 23.16
C THR A 322 -2.40 36.03 21.77
N SER A 323 -1.31 35.71 21.06
CA SER A 323 -0.97 36.28 19.75
C SER A 323 -1.78 35.71 18.57
N VAL A 324 -2.37 34.53 18.71
CA VAL A 324 -2.99 33.78 17.59
C VAL A 324 -4.31 33.10 17.96
N LYS A 325 -4.83 33.26 19.18
CA LYS A 325 -6.03 32.56 19.65
C LYS A 325 -7.33 32.88 18.91
N ALA A 326 -7.34 33.91 18.06
CA ALA A 326 -8.44 34.19 17.13
C ALA A 326 -8.18 33.74 15.67
N HIS A 327 -7.06 33.07 15.39
CA HIS A 327 -6.72 32.52 14.07
C HIS A 327 -7.53 31.24 13.80
N GLY A 328 -8.78 31.43 13.40
CA GLY A 328 -9.66 30.38 12.90
C GLY A 328 -10.75 30.98 12.02
N VAL A 329 -10.94 30.38 10.84
CA VAL A 329 -11.84 30.85 9.79
C VAL A 329 -12.61 29.64 9.27
N THR A 330 -13.93 29.76 9.18
CA THR A 330 -14.79 28.79 8.50
C THR A 330 -15.71 29.52 7.55
N GLY A 331 -15.72 29.13 6.28
CA GLY A 331 -16.51 29.80 5.25
C GLY A 331 -17.15 28.85 4.25
N LEU A 332 -18.38 29.16 3.86
CA LEU A 332 -19.10 28.39 2.85
C LEU A 332 -20.15 29.28 2.18
N PHE A 333 -20.30 29.19 0.87
CA PHE A 333 -21.26 29.99 0.09
C PHE A 333 -22.72 29.82 0.56
N GLN A 334 -23.02 28.72 1.25
CA GLN A 334 -24.26 28.49 1.98
C GLN A 334 -23.91 27.94 3.37
N PRO A 335 -23.63 28.80 4.36
CA PRO A 335 -23.07 28.38 5.64
C PRO A 335 -24.16 27.88 6.60
N VAL A 336 -24.77 26.74 6.24
CA VAL A 336 -25.93 26.17 6.91
C VAL A 336 -25.90 24.66 6.98
N GLY A 337 -26.36 24.15 8.13
CA GLY A 337 -26.57 22.73 8.34
C GLY A 337 -25.29 21.95 8.62
N ASP A 338 -25.48 20.66 8.85
CA ASP A 338 -24.48 19.77 9.43
C ASP A 338 -23.20 19.58 8.59
N ALA A 339 -23.26 19.79 7.27
CA ALA A 339 -22.04 19.86 6.46
C ALA A 339 -21.16 21.04 6.90
N PHE A 340 -21.72 22.24 7.05
CA PHE A 340 -21.01 23.41 7.58
C PHE A 340 -20.56 23.18 9.03
N ASP A 341 -21.47 22.73 9.90
CA ASP A 341 -21.23 22.62 11.34
C ASP A 341 -20.16 21.56 11.71
N VAL A 342 -20.12 20.42 11.01
CA VAL A 342 -19.27 19.28 11.37
C VAL A 342 -18.08 19.09 10.44
N ASP A 343 -18.25 19.24 9.12
CA ASP A 343 -17.09 19.09 8.23
C ASP A 343 -16.18 20.30 8.29
N TYR A 344 -16.72 21.52 8.47
CA TYR A 344 -15.90 22.74 8.56
C TYR A 344 -15.73 23.22 10.00
N VAL A 345 -16.79 23.71 10.67
CA VAL A 345 -16.61 24.42 11.96
C VAL A 345 -15.96 23.54 13.02
N ALA A 346 -16.41 22.29 13.19
CA ALA A 346 -15.81 21.35 14.14
C ALA A 346 -14.38 20.94 13.77
N HIS A 347 -14.03 20.95 12.49
CA HIS A 347 -12.69 20.63 11.94
C HIS A 347 -11.70 21.77 12.18
N GLU A 348 -12.04 22.99 11.77
CA GLU A 348 -11.18 24.17 11.92
C GLU A 348 -10.98 24.51 13.40
N MET A 349 -12.02 24.37 14.23
CA MET A 349 -11.85 24.43 15.69
C MET A 349 -10.96 23.30 16.20
N GLY A 350 -10.94 22.12 15.56
CA GLY A 350 -10.08 20.99 15.91
C GLY A 350 -8.60 21.31 15.72
N HIS A 351 -8.26 22.03 14.66
CA HIS A 351 -6.94 22.63 14.48
C HIS A 351 -6.64 23.67 15.57
N GLN A 352 -7.56 24.58 15.89
CA GLN A 352 -7.35 25.55 16.98
C GLN A 352 -7.11 24.85 18.33
N PHE A 353 -7.74 23.70 18.57
CA PHE A 353 -7.52 22.83 19.73
C PHE A 353 -6.29 21.90 19.62
N GLY A 354 -5.56 21.91 18.50
CA GLY A 354 -4.25 21.29 18.35
C GLY A 354 -4.20 19.96 17.60
N ALA A 355 -5.30 19.49 17.00
CA ALA A 355 -5.28 18.27 16.17
C ALA A 355 -4.72 18.53 14.77
N ASP A 356 -3.89 17.61 14.28
CA ASP A 356 -3.49 17.53 12.86
C ASP A 356 -4.51 16.70 12.05
N HIS A 357 -4.41 16.83 10.72
CA HIS A 357 -5.12 15.96 9.78
C HIS A 357 -4.81 14.46 9.98
N THR A 358 -5.83 13.60 9.87
CA THR A 358 -5.67 12.14 10.01
C THR A 358 -5.69 11.34 8.71
N PHE A 359 -5.99 11.98 7.57
CA PHE A 359 -6.07 11.32 6.26
C PHE A 359 -4.69 10.92 5.69
N ASN A 360 -4.65 9.89 4.85
CA ASN A 360 -3.43 9.36 4.23
C ASN A 360 -3.51 9.27 2.68
N SER A 361 -3.75 10.40 2.03
CA SER A 361 -3.61 10.56 0.57
C SER A 361 -2.92 11.89 0.23
N GLN A 362 -2.53 12.05 -1.04
CA GLN A 362 -2.03 13.30 -1.64
C GLN A 362 -2.86 13.71 -2.88
N THR A 363 -3.97 13.01 -3.17
CA THR A 363 -4.87 13.30 -4.29
C THR A 363 -5.88 14.38 -3.90
N GLY A 364 -6.31 15.21 -4.86
CA GLY A 364 -7.27 16.30 -4.58
C GLY A 364 -6.73 17.31 -3.56
N ALA A 365 -7.60 17.79 -2.67
CA ALA A 365 -7.22 18.75 -1.62
C ALA A 365 -6.36 18.14 -0.50
N CYS A 366 -6.14 16.82 -0.50
CA CYS A 366 -5.21 16.14 0.42
C CYS A 366 -3.73 16.32 0.02
N GLY A 367 -3.48 16.83 -1.20
CA GLY A 367 -2.14 17.22 -1.67
C GLY A 367 -1.66 18.55 -1.07
N GLY A 368 -0.74 19.22 -1.76
CA GLY A 368 -0.36 20.62 -1.48
C GLY A 368 0.37 20.92 -0.15
N GLY A 369 0.54 19.93 0.73
CA GLY A 369 1.11 20.11 2.07
C GLY A 369 0.12 19.79 3.20
N ASN A 370 -1.17 19.62 2.89
CA ASN A 370 -2.21 19.37 3.89
C ASN A 370 -2.04 18.04 4.64
N ARG A 371 -1.45 17.00 4.01
CA ARG A 371 -1.22 15.71 4.67
C ARG A 371 -0.19 15.78 5.80
N ALA A 372 -0.65 15.71 7.04
CA ALA A 372 0.20 15.59 8.23
C ALA A 372 0.74 14.14 8.39
N GLY A 373 1.93 13.87 7.87
CA GLY A 373 2.52 12.52 7.86
C GLY A 373 2.74 11.86 9.23
N SER A 374 2.77 12.64 10.31
CA SER A 374 2.86 12.19 11.72
C SER A 374 1.52 11.82 12.36
N SER A 375 0.39 12.12 11.69
CA SER A 375 -0.97 11.85 12.16
C SER A 375 -1.85 11.13 11.13
N ALA A 376 -1.32 10.83 9.93
CA ALA A 376 -2.00 10.17 8.80
C ALA A 376 -2.33 8.68 9.05
N PHE A 377 -3.24 8.40 9.98
CA PHE A 377 -3.66 7.06 10.41
C PHE A 377 -4.87 6.49 9.66
N GLU A 378 -5.64 7.32 8.93
CA GLU A 378 -6.83 6.87 8.20
C GLU A 378 -6.56 6.73 6.69
N PRO A 379 -7.03 5.65 6.03
CA PRO A 379 -6.77 5.43 4.60
C PRO A 379 -7.51 6.47 3.72
N GLY A 380 -6.90 6.92 2.61
CA GLY A 380 -7.56 7.82 1.66
C GLY A 380 -7.92 9.16 2.30
N SER A 381 -9.17 9.61 2.13
CA SER A 381 -9.76 10.77 2.84
C SER A 381 -10.18 10.48 4.28
N GLY A 382 -9.94 9.27 4.79
CA GLY A 382 -10.47 8.80 6.07
C GLY A 382 -11.98 9.02 6.23
N THR A 383 -12.38 9.13 7.49
CA THR A 383 -13.76 9.02 7.96
C THR A 383 -14.09 9.94 9.13
N THR A 384 -13.14 10.29 10.01
CA THR A 384 -13.41 11.15 11.18
C THR A 384 -13.32 12.65 10.85
N ILE A 385 -13.72 13.52 11.78
CA ILE A 385 -13.71 14.99 11.61
C ILE A 385 -12.36 15.47 11.06
N MET A 386 -11.23 15.12 11.70
CA MET A 386 -9.90 15.59 11.26
C MET A 386 -9.36 14.86 10.02
N ALA A 387 -10.07 13.86 9.49
CA ALA A 387 -9.74 13.29 8.19
C ALA A 387 -10.30 14.12 7.03
N TYR A 388 -11.30 14.96 7.30
CA TYR A 388 -12.00 15.77 6.30
C TYR A 388 -12.57 14.89 5.16
N ALA A 389 -13.44 13.95 5.51
CA ALA A 389 -13.85 12.91 4.58
C ALA A 389 -14.59 13.51 3.37
N GLY A 390 -14.09 13.22 2.16
CA GLY A 390 -14.64 13.73 0.90
C GLY A 390 -13.69 14.64 0.10
N ILE A 391 -12.54 15.08 0.64
CA ILE A 391 -11.69 16.07 -0.03
C ILE A 391 -10.54 15.50 -0.90
N CYS A 392 -10.25 14.19 -0.83
CA CYS A 392 -9.15 13.56 -1.61
C CYS A 392 -9.53 13.14 -3.05
N GLY A 393 -10.69 13.55 -3.57
CA GLY A 393 -11.15 13.22 -4.93
C GLY A 393 -11.24 11.71 -5.19
N ALA A 394 -10.40 11.19 -6.11
CA ALA A 394 -10.40 9.77 -6.47
C ALA A 394 -10.08 8.83 -5.29
N ASP A 395 -9.43 9.33 -4.23
CA ASP A 395 -9.09 8.56 -3.02
C ASP A 395 -10.14 8.67 -1.89
N ASN A 396 -11.28 9.31 -2.13
CA ASN A 396 -12.36 9.44 -1.15
C ASN A 396 -12.88 8.09 -0.64
N ILE A 397 -13.15 8.01 0.67
CA ILE A 397 -13.67 6.83 1.39
C ILE A 397 -15.18 6.94 1.69
N GLN A 398 -15.63 8.14 2.03
CA GLN A 398 -17.04 8.52 2.23
C GLN A 398 -17.20 10.02 1.90
N PRO A 399 -18.43 10.52 1.64
CA PRO A 399 -18.64 11.88 1.14
C PRO A 399 -18.55 12.98 2.20
N ASN A 400 -18.86 12.69 3.47
CA ASN A 400 -18.82 13.62 4.60
C ASN A 400 -18.28 12.89 5.84
N SER A 401 -17.65 13.59 6.78
CA SER A 401 -17.01 13.03 7.98
C SER A 401 -18.03 12.47 8.97
N ASP A 402 -17.74 11.41 9.72
CA ASP A 402 -18.56 11.03 10.87
C ASP A 402 -18.32 12.00 12.04
N ALA A 403 -19.35 12.28 12.85
CA ALA A 403 -19.33 13.33 13.89
C ALA A 403 -18.60 12.91 15.19
N TYR A 404 -17.39 12.37 15.08
CA TYR A 404 -16.49 12.03 16.19
C TYR A 404 -15.01 12.23 15.79
N PHE A 405 -14.13 12.22 16.79
CA PHE A 405 -12.69 12.36 16.57
C PHE A 405 -11.98 11.01 16.56
N HIS A 406 -11.01 10.85 15.65
CA HIS A 406 -10.05 9.74 15.73
C HIS A 406 -9.23 9.84 17.01
N SER A 407 -8.83 8.70 17.59
CA SER A 407 -8.01 8.65 18.82
C SER A 407 -6.69 9.42 18.71
N ARG A 408 -6.13 9.61 17.51
CA ARG A 408 -4.98 10.51 17.30
C ARG A 408 -5.35 11.98 17.60
N SER A 409 -6.49 12.44 17.10
CA SER A 409 -6.97 13.81 17.33
C SER A 409 -7.32 14.02 18.81
N LEU A 410 -7.87 12.98 19.48
CA LEU A 410 -8.06 13.00 20.94
C LEU A 410 -6.73 13.14 21.69
N ASP A 411 -5.68 12.38 21.35
CA ASP A 411 -4.34 12.51 21.95
C ASP A 411 -3.81 13.95 21.84
N GLN A 412 -3.92 14.54 20.65
CA GLN A 412 -3.39 15.88 20.37
C GLN A 412 -4.18 16.98 21.08
N ILE A 413 -5.52 16.91 21.05
CA ILE A 413 -6.38 17.90 21.73
C ILE A 413 -6.21 17.78 23.25
N VAL A 414 -6.24 16.58 23.83
CA VAL A 414 -6.04 16.39 25.28
C VAL A 414 -4.65 16.87 25.72
N ALA A 415 -3.61 16.67 24.91
CA ALA A 415 -2.29 17.25 25.17
C ALA A 415 -2.33 18.80 25.19
N HIS A 416 -3.00 19.45 24.22
CA HIS A 416 -3.14 20.90 24.19
C HIS A 416 -3.97 21.45 25.37
N LEU A 417 -5.11 20.82 25.68
CA LEU A 417 -6.00 21.17 26.80
C LEU A 417 -5.31 21.11 28.18
N ASN A 418 -4.25 20.30 28.30
CA ASN A 418 -3.44 20.17 29.51
C ASN A 418 -2.14 21.01 29.43
N GLY A 419 -1.71 21.40 28.23
CA GLY A 419 -0.57 22.28 27.94
C GLY A 419 -0.99 23.74 27.69
N ALA A 420 -0.70 24.26 26.51
CA ALA A 420 -0.88 25.69 26.18
C ALA A 420 -2.36 26.13 26.18
N GLY A 421 -3.29 25.24 25.86
CA GLY A 421 -4.74 25.46 25.88
C GLY A 421 -5.38 25.48 27.28
N ASN A 422 -4.61 25.52 28.37
CA ASN A 422 -5.08 25.38 29.74
C ASN A 422 -5.57 26.70 30.39
N CYS A 423 -6.43 27.48 29.72
CA CYS A 423 -7.03 28.70 30.28
C CYS A 423 -8.54 28.60 30.60
N ALA A 424 -9.19 27.46 30.30
CA ALA A 424 -10.62 27.26 30.55
C ALA A 424 -11.02 27.27 32.03
N VAL A 425 -12.27 27.66 32.28
CA VAL A 425 -12.94 27.43 33.56
C VAL A 425 -13.21 25.93 33.70
N ARG A 426 -12.64 25.30 34.73
CA ARG A 426 -12.75 23.86 35.00
C ARG A 426 -13.84 23.59 36.03
N THR A 427 -14.75 22.66 35.73
CA THR A 427 -15.82 22.20 36.64
C THR A 427 -15.91 20.67 36.64
N ALA A 428 -16.23 20.08 37.80
CA ALA A 428 -16.39 18.62 37.89
C ALA A 428 -17.73 18.20 37.24
N THR A 429 -17.70 17.15 36.42
CA THR A 429 -18.89 16.55 35.78
C THR A 429 -19.61 15.52 36.67
N GLY A 430 -18.94 15.10 37.76
CA GLY A 430 -19.35 13.92 38.52
C GLY A 430 -19.29 12.62 37.70
N ASN A 431 -18.50 12.62 36.61
CA ASN A 431 -18.27 11.49 35.72
C ASN A 431 -16.86 10.91 35.93
N THR A 432 -16.68 9.64 35.63
CA THR A 432 -15.40 8.92 35.69
C THR A 432 -15.21 8.23 34.34
N PRO A 433 -14.15 8.53 33.56
CA PRO A 433 -13.98 7.95 32.23
C PRO A 433 -13.94 6.42 32.26
N PRO A 434 -14.39 5.74 31.19
CA PRO A 434 -14.39 4.29 31.13
C PRO A 434 -12.97 3.72 31.20
N VAL A 435 -12.81 2.55 31.81
CA VAL A 435 -11.55 1.79 31.79
C VAL A 435 -11.61 0.79 30.66
N VAL A 436 -10.67 0.87 29.72
CA VAL A 436 -10.67 0.06 28.48
C VAL A 436 -9.56 -0.99 28.49
N ASN A 437 -9.85 -2.16 27.90
CA ASN A 437 -8.91 -3.24 27.68
C ASN A 437 -9.13 -3.80 26.27
N ALA A 438 -8.17 -3.59 25.37
CA ALA A 438 -8.24 -4.07 24.00
C ALA A 438 -8.15 -5.61 23.92
N GLY A 439 -7.53 -6.24 24.92
CA GLY A 439 -7.23 -7.66 24.96
C GLY A 439 -5.77 -7.96 24.60
N ARG A 440 -5.42 -9.24 24.52
CA ARG A 440 -4.05 -9.68 24.20
C ARG A 440 -3.67 -9.43 22.73
N ASN A 441 -2.37 -9.36 22.48
CA ASN A 441 -1.81 -9.36 21.12
C ASN A 441 -2.01 -10.73 20.43
N TYR A 442 -2.07 -10.72 19.10
CA TYR A 442 -2.28 -11.91 18.28
C TYR A 442 -1.33 -11.99 17.08
N ALA A 443 -1.17 -13.18 16.53
CA ALA A 443 -0.60 -13.41 15.21
C ALA A 443 -1.68 -14.01 14.28
N ILE A 444 -1.73 -13.56 13.03
CA ILE A 444 -2.70 -14.00 12.02
C ILE A 444 -2.03 -14.36 10.69
N PRO A 445 -2.63 -15.28 9.90
CA PRO A 445 -2.23 -15.53 8.52
C PRO A 445 -2.52 -14.32 7.59
N LEU A 446 -1.78 -14.25 6.48
CA LEU A 446 -2.03 -13.32 5.38
C LEU A 446 -3.45 -13.47 4.82
N GLY A 447 -4.02 -12.39 4.28
CA GLY A 447 -5.23 -12.44 3.45
C GLY A 447 -6.45 -13.12 4.10
N THR A 448 -6.55 -13.10 5.43
CA THR A 448 -7.55 -13.87 6.19
C THR A 448 -8.38 -12.95 7.09
N PRO A 449 -9.72 -13.05 7.10
CA PRO A 449 -10.59 -12.30 8.02
C PRO A 449 -10.30 -12.52 9.50
N PHE A 450 -10.54 -11.50 10.32
CA PHE A 450 -10.40 -11.59 11.78
C PHE A 450 -11.41 -10.73 12.54
N VAL A 451 -11.69 -11.09 13.80
CA VAL A 451 -12.51 -10.32 14.74
C VAL A 451 -11.65 -9.86 15.91
N LEU A 452 -11.59 -8.56 16.14
CA LEU A 452 -11.03 -8.00 17.38
C LEU A 452 -12.17 -7.83 18.38
N THR A 453 -11.93 -8.22 19.63
CA THR A 453 -12.89 -8.11 20.73
C THR A 453 -12.13 -7.71 21.99
N GLY A 454 -12.50 -6.57 22.57
CA GLY A 454 -12.01 -6.14 23.88
C GLY A 454 -13.15 -5.98 24.88
N THR A 455 -12.90 -5.24 25.95
CA THR A 455 -13.88 -4.91 26.99
C THR A 455 -13.65 -3.49 27.50
N ALA A 456 -14.69 -2.89 28.07
CA ALA A 456 -14.55 -1.72 28.93
C ALA A 456 -15.53 -1.79 30.09
N THR A 457 -15.23 -1.04 31.16
CA THR A 457 -16.08 -0.91 32.35
C THR A 457 -16.22 0.55 32.73
N ASP A 458 -17.44 0.96 33.07
CA ASP A 458 -17.74 2.31 33.52
C ASP A 458 -18.06 2.34 35.02
N ALA A 459 -17.47 3.29 35.76
CA ALA A 459 -17.67 3.38 37.21
C ALA A 459 -18.99 4.07 37.60
N ASN A 460 -19.62 4.79 36.67
CA ASN A 460 -20.92 5.43 36.84
C ASN A 460 -22.10 4.56 36.32
N ASN A 461 -21.80 3.42 35.69
CA ASN A 461 -22.73 2.55 34.99
C ASN A 461 -23.47 3.28 33.83
N ASP A 462 -22.78 4.22 33.19
CA ASP A 462 -23.20 4.85 31.93
C ASP A 462 -23.03 3.86 30.75
N ALA A 463 -23.78 4.08 29.66
CA ALA A 463 -23.93 3.08 28.59
C ALA A 463 -22.84 3.24 27.52
N LEU A 464 -21.97 2.24 27.38
CA LEU A 464 -20.76 2.36 26.53
C LEU A 464 -21.00 2.16 25.03
N THR A 465 -20.28 2.94 24.22
CA THR A 465 -20.07 2.71 22.77
C THR A 465 -18.58 2.58 22.45
N TYR A 466 -18.27 1.88 21.37
CA TYR A 466 -16.92 1.42 21.02
C TYR A 466 -16.58 1.70 19.56
N SER A 467 -15.37 2.23 19.30
CA SER A 467 -14.74 2.23 17.97
C SER A 467 -13.44 1.43 18.00
N TRP A 468 -13.19 0.68 16.93
CA TRP A 468 -11.93 -0.01 16.68
C TRP A 468 -11.21 0.69 15.52
N GLU A 469 -10.06 1.27 15.80
CA GLU A 469 -9.32 2.21 14.94
C GLU A 469 -7.94 1.64 14.60
N GLN A 470 -7.53 1.68 13.32
CA GLN A 470 -6.16 1.30 12.96
C GLN A 470 -5.18 2.43 13.31
N TYR A 471 -4.06 2.09 13.92
CA TYR A 471 -3.07 3.04 14.44
C TYR A 471 -1.67 2.80 13.87
N ASN A 472 -1.58 2.60 12.55
CA ASN A 472 -0.34 2.53 11.79
C ASN A 472 -0.11 3.83 10.99
N LEU A 473 1.12 4.36 11.03
CA LEU A 473 1.58 5.35 10.05
C LEU A 473 2.30 4.65 8.89
N GLY A 474 2.23 5.25 7.70
CA GLY A 474 3.00 4.79 6.55
C GLY A 474 3.08 5.82 5.42
N PRO A 475 3.56 5.40 4.23
CA PRO A 475 3.60 6.26 3.05
C PRO A 475 2.21 6.74 2.64
N ALA A 476 2.14 7.92 2.02
CA ALA A 476 0.94 8.35 1.32
C ALA A 476 0.69 7.41 0.12
N GLY A 477 -0.57 7.11 -0.19
CA GLY A 477 -0.92 6.28 -1.33
C GLY A 477 -2.41 5.99 -1.41
N SER A 478 -2.85 5.43 -2.54
CA SER A 478 -4.28 5.16 -2.76
C SER A 478 -4.78 4.06 -1.81
N PRO A 479 -5.95 4.23 -1.17
CA PRO A 479 -6.54 3.26 -0.25
C PRO A 479 -7.12 2.02 -0.96
N ALA A 480 -6.93 1.90 -2.27
CA ALA A 480 -7.16 0.68 -3.05
C ALA A 480 -5.89 -0.20 -3.20
N GLY A 481 -4.70 0.35 -2.93
CA GLY A 481 -3.42 -0.36 -3.04
C GLY A 481 -2.33 0.20 -2.12
N PRO A 482 -2.55 0.25 -0.79
CA PRO A 482 -1.59 0.77 0.19
C PRO A 482 -0.34 -0.10 0.29
N VAL A 483 0.81 0.56 0.42
CA VAL A 483 2.15 -0.06 0.47
C VAL A 483 2.81 0.11 1.85
N ALA A 484 3.73 -0.80 2.17
CA ALA A 484 4.48 -0.81 3.44
C ALA A 484 3.54 -0.73 4.66
N ASP A 485 3.71 0.24 5.56
CA ASP A 485 2.87 0.38 6.74
C ASP A 485 1.67 1.33 6.60
N ALA A 486 1.31 1.75 5.38
CA ALA A 486 0.13 2.58 5.15
C ALA A 486 -1.17 1.94 5.74
N PRO A 487 -2.13 2.76 6.22
CA PRO A 487 -3.41 2.27 6.74
C PRO A 487 -4.18 1.40 5.74
N LEU A 488 -4.81 0.35 6.25
CA LEU A 488 -5.58 -0.64 5.48
C LEU A 488 -7.08 -0.58 5.78
N PHE A 489 -7.44 -0.22 7.01
CA PHE A 489 -8.79 -0.26 7.56
C PHE A 489 -9.23 1.14 7.98
N ARG A 490 -10.39 1.57 7.47
CA ARG A 490 -11.11 2.79 7.85
C ARG A 490 -11.73 2.64 9.24
N THR A 491 -12.16 3.74 9.82
CA THR A 491 -12.99 3.72 11.03
C THR A 491 -14.48 3.70 10.64
N PHE A 492 -15.32 3.31 11.59
CA PHE A 492 -16.78 3.38 11.49
C PHE A 492 -17.34 3.98 12.79
N ALA A 493 -18.48 4.65 12.70
CA ALA A 493 -19.20 5.21 13.83
C ALA A 493 -19.28 4.26 15.05
N PRO A 494 -19.05 4.74 16.29
CA PRO A 494 -19.04 3.90 17.49
C PRO A 494 -20.34 3.11 17.69
N THR A 495 -20.23 1.83 18.08
CA THR A 495 -21.39 0.94 18.28
C THR A 495 -21.44 0.38 19.71
N THR A 496 -22.54 -0.27 20.11
CA THR A 496 -22.61 -0.98 21.41
C THR A 496 -21.78 -2.27 21.45
N SER A 497 -21.24 -2.74 20.32
CA SER A 497 -20.40 -3.94 20.26
C SER A 497 -18.94 -3.60 20.55
N PRO A 498 -18.30 -4.20 21.58
CA PRO A 498 -16.85 -4.10 21.78
C PRO A 498 -16.05 -4.96 20.79
N ALA A 499 -16.74 -5.62 19.85
CA ALA A 499 -16.15 -6.46 18.80
C ALA A 499 -16.35 -5.86 17.40
N ARG A 500 -15.30 -5.90 16.57
CA ARG A 500 -15.33 -5.52 15.14
C ARG A 500 -14.72 -6.64 14.28
N THR A 501 -15.38 -6.95 13.17
CA THR A 501 -14.88 -7.84 12.11
C THR A 501 -14.12 -7.03 11.06
N PHE A 502 -13.02 -7.58 10.54
CA PHE A 502 -12.16 -6.97 9.52
C PHE A 502 -11.97 -7.95 8.33
N PRO A 503 -12.43 -7.61 7.11
CA PRO A 503 -13.38 -6.54 6.77
C PRO A 503 -14.72 -6.68 7.49
N ARG A 504 -15.65 -5.74 7.33
CA ARG A 504 -17.02 -5.92 7.85
C ARG A 504 -17.61 -7.25 7.36
N LEU A 505 -18.35 -7.93 8.23
CA LEU A 505 -19.00 -9.21 7.92
C LEU A 505 -19.85 -9.17 6.63
N ALA A 506 -20.54 -8.05 6.37
CA ALA A 506 -21.32 -7.88 5.14
C ALA A 506 -20.47 -7.89 3.85
N ASP A 507 -19.25 -7.35 3.88
CA ASP A 507 -18.33 -7.39 2.73
C ASP A 507 -17.84 -8.83 2.50
N ILE A 508 -17.51 -9.55 3.59
CA ILE A 508 -17.12 -10.97 3.57
C ILE A 508 -18.24 -11.84 2.97
N LEU A 509 -19.47 -11.76 3.50
CA LEU A 509 -20.60 -12.60 3.04
C LEU A 509 -21.02 -12.32 1.59
N ALA A 510 -20.73 -11.13 1.08
CA ALA A 510 -20.97 -10.74 -0.31
C ALA A 510 -19.81 -11.12 -1.26
N ASN A 511 -18.68 -11.60 -0.72
CA ASN A 511 -17.41 -11.79 -1.45
C ASN A 511 -16.93 -10.49 -2.12
N THR A 512 -17.09 -9.35 -1.44
CA THR A 512 -16.71 -8.01 -1.94
C THR A 512 -15.67 -7.36 -1.04
N GLN A 513 -15.08 -6.27 -1.54
CA GLN A 513 -14.10 -5.49 -0.83
C GLN A 513 -14.46 -4.02 -0.87
N THR A 514 -14.84 -3.46 0.28
CA THR A 514 -15.05 -2.02 0.43
C THR A 514 -13.71 -1.29 0.46
N LYS A 515 -13.65 -0.11 -0.16
CA LYS A 515 -12.46 0.74 -0.21
C LYS A 515 -12.03 1.17 1.20
N GLY A 516 -10.75 0.98 1.51
CA GLY A 516 -10.23 1.15 2.87
C GLY A 516 -10.69 0.06 3.85
N GLU A 517 -11.04 -1.15 3.38
CA GLU A 517 -11.19 -2.36 4.20
C GLU A 517 -10.35 -3.50 3.59
N LEU A 518 -9.02 -3.35 3.61
CA LEU A 518 -8.11 -4.24 2.89
C LEU A 518 -7.44 -5.27 3.80
N LEU A 519 -7.59 -6.56 3.50
CA LEU A 519 -6.84 -7.61 4.17
C LEU A 519 -5.34 -7.54 3.81
N PRO A 520 -4.43 -7.73 4.80
CA PRO A 520 -2.99 -7.61 4.58
C PRO A 520 -2.45 -8.76 3.73
N THR A 521 -1.80 -8.44 2.61
CA THR A 521 -1.26 -9.42 1.65
C THR A 521 0.24 -9.72 1.80
N TYR A 522 0.92 -9.05 2.74
CA TYR A 522 2.32 -9.27 3.13
C TYR A 522 2.48 -9.16 4.64
N GLY A 523 3.58 -9.70 5.17
CA GLY A 523 3.86 -9.69 6.60
C GLY A 523 4.15 -8.27 7.11
N ARG A 524 3.43 -7.85 8.14
CA ARG A 524 3.56 -6.54 8.81
C ARG A 524 2.92 -6.57 10.20
N ARG A 525 3.15 -5.55 11.02
CA ARG A 525 2.48 -5.39 12.32
C ARG A 525 1.33 -4.39 12.19
N LEU A 526 0.10 -4.85 12.32
CA LEU A 526 -1.05 -3.98 12.51
C LEU A 526 -1.14 -3.56 13.97
N ILE A 527 -1.48 -2.29 14.20
CA ILE A 527 -1.76 -1.74 15.53
C ILE A 527 -3.22 -1.28 15.50
N PHE A 528 -4.00 -1.64 16.51
CA PHE A 528 -5.39 -1.22 16.64
C PHE A 528 -5.63 -0.63 18.03
N ARG A 529 -6.41 0.44 18.09
CA ARG A 529 -6.95 1.01 19.34
C ARG A 529 -8.42 0.65 19.48
N LEU A 530 -8.80 0.19 20.66
CA LEU A 530 -10.19 0.13 21.10
C LEU A 530 -10.46 1.41 21.91
N VAL A 531 -11.32 2.28 21.38
CA VAL A 531 -11.78 3.48 22.08
C VAL A 531 -13.17 3.21 22.64
N ALA A 532 -13.38 3.49 23.93
CA ALA A 532 -14.71 3.42 24.54
C ALA A 532 -15.17 4.80 24.99
N ARG A 533 -16.46 5.08 24.81
CA ARG A 533 -17.14 6.34 25.18
C ARG A 533 -18.32 6.02 26.09
N ASP A 534 -18.51 6.78 27.15
CA ASP A 534 -19.62 6.58 28.10
C ASP A 534 -20.97 7.19 27.66
N ASN A 535 -20.93 8.06 26.65
CA ASN A 535 -22.09 8.75 26.10
C ASN A 535 -22.91 9.52 27.17
N ARG A 536 -22.24 10.08 28.19
CA ARG A 536 -22.88 10.86 29.24
C ARG A 536 -23.14 12.30 28.80
N ALA A 537 -24.41 12.69 28.80
CA ALA A 537 -24.85 14.03 28.43
C ALA A 537 -24.22 15.13 29.31
N GLY A 538 -23.64 16.15 28.66
CA GLY A 538 -23.12 17.36 29.31
C GLY A 538 -21.70 17.25 29.87
N GLY A 539 -20.97 16.18 29.55
CA GLY A 539 -19.59 15.93 29.99
C GLY A 539 -19.22 14.47 29.83
N GLY A 540 -19.23 13.99 28.58
CA GLY A 540 -18.92 12.61 28.22
C GLY A 540 -17.46 12.27 28.45
N GLY A 541 -17.21 11.00 28.70
CA GLY A 541 -15.89 10.46 28.97
C GLY A 541 -15.45 9.42 27.93
N THR A 542 -14.17 9.49 27.61
CA THR A 542 -13.51 8.66 26.60
C THR A 542 -12.18 8.16 27.15
N ASP A 543 -11.82 6.92 26.86
CA ASP A 543 -10.46 6.38 27.01
C ASP A 543 -10.21 5.30 25.94
N TYR A 544 -8.97 4.82 25.82
CA TYR A 544 -8.63 3.73 24.90
C TYR A 544 -7.54 2.79 25.43
N ASP A 545 -7.48 1.60 24.83
CA ASP A 545 -6.34 0.68 24.94
C ASP A 545 -5.89 0.20 23.54
N SER A 546 -4.66 -0.29 23.43
CA SER A 546 -4.03 -0.67 22.15
C SER A 546 -3.62 -2.14 22.11
N MET A 547 -3.89 -2.81 20.98
CA MET A 547 -3.38 -4.16 20.70
C MET A 547 -2.57 -4.21 19.41
N HIS A 548 -1.66 -5.18 19.34
CA HIS A 548 -0.84 -5.49 18.19
C HIS A 548 -1.29 -6.81 17.56
N VAL A 549 -1.45 -6.81 16.24
CA VAL A 549 -1.76 -7.98 15.42
C VAL A 549 -0.65 -8.17 14.40
N VAL A 550 0.13 -9.24 14.54
CA VAL A 550 1.24 -9.57 13.64
C VAL A 550 0.73 -10.42 12.49
N VAL A 551 0.87 -9.92 11.27
CA VAL A 551 0.56 -10.67 10.04
C VAL A 551 1.79 -11.48 9.65
N VAL A 552 1.66 -12.79 9.58
CA VAL A 552 2.80 -13.72 9.43
C VAL A 552 3.06 -14.00 7.94
N PRO A 553 4.22 -13.60 7.36
CA PRO A 553 4.48 -13.69 5.92
C PRO A 553 4.60 -15.13 5.38
N THR A 554 4.71 -16.13 6.24
CA THR A 554 4.86 -17.55 5.90
C THR A 554 3.58 -18.35 6.07
N ALA A 555 2.45 -17.72 6.43
CA ALA A 555 1.17 -18.38 6.69
C ALA A 555 0.01 -17.64 6.00
N GLY A 556 -1.00 -18.40 5.60
CA GLY A 556 -2.20 -17.90 4.91
C GLY A 556 -2.19 -18.04 3.38
N PRO A 557 -3.33 -17.75 2.72
CA PRO A 557 -4.61 -17.44 3.36
C PRO A 557 -5.27 -18.69 3.95
N PHE A 558 -5.88 -18.55 5.13
CA PHE A 558 -6.70 -19.57 5.75
C PHE A 558 -8.12 -19.44 5.18
N VAL A 559 -8.60 -20.47 4.49
CA VAL A 559 -9.80 -20.38 3.64
C VAL A 559 -10.62 -21.67 3.74
N VAL A 560 -11.92 -21.57 4.01
CA VAL A 560 -12.90 -22.66 3.89
C VAL A 560 -12.97 -23.07 2.43
N THR A 561 -12.74 -24.34 2.14
CA THR A 561 -12.76 -24.88 0.77
C THR A 561 -14.04 -25.63 0.42
N ALA A 562 -14.74 -26.17 1.43
CA ALA A 562 -16.07 -26.73 1.26
C ALA A 562 -16.89 -26.65 2.57
N PRO A 563 -18.21 -26.38 2.49
CA PRO A 563 -19.00 -26.15 1.27
C PRO A 563 -18.79 -24.73 0.70
N ASN A 564 -18.60 -24.61 -0.62
CA ASN A 564 -18.53 -23.32 -1.36
C ASN A 564 -19.38 -23.35 -2.65
N THR A 565 -20.27 -24.33 -2.78
CA THR A 565 -21.21 -24.49 -3.90
C THR A 565 -22.62 -24.58 -3.35
N ALA A 566 -23.63 -24.39 -4.23
CA ALA A 566 -25.05 -24.52 -3.89
C ALA A 566 -25.48 -25.99 -3.71
N THR A 567 -24.81 -26.70 -2.79
CA THR A 567 -25.07 -28.10 -2.45
C THR A 567 -26.28 -28.24 -1.53
N THR A 568 -26.74 -29.47 -1.30
CA THR A 568 -27.85 -29.78 -0.39
C THR A 568 -27.40 -30.79 0.66
N TRP A 569 -27.46 -30.37 1.93
CA TRP A 569 -27.22 -31.21 3.10
C TRP A 569 -28.55 -31.71 3.67
N VAL A 570 -28.53 -32.90 4.28
CA VAL A 570 -29.72 -33.49 4.91
C VAL A 570 -29.51 -33.57 6.41
N ALA A 571 -30.45 -33.05 7.20
CA ALA A 571 -30.40 -33.10 8.66
C ALA A 571 -30.42 -34.57 9.16
N GLY A 572 -29.54 -34.88 10.10
CA GLY A 572 -29.28 -36.24 10.57
C GLY A 572 -28.28 -37.04 9.73
N ALA A 573 -27.88 -36.56 8.54
CA ALA A 573 -26.82 -37.20 7.75
C ALA A 573 -25.42 -36.74 8.18
N PRO A 574 -24.38 -37.58 8.01
CA PRO A 574 -22.99 -37.16 8.13
C PRO A 574 -22.63 -36.13 7.05
N GLN A 575 -21.88 -35.11 7.44
CA GLN A 575 -21.37 -34.02 6.61
C GLN A 575 -19.89 -33.81 6.86
N GLN A 576 -19.19 -33.17 5.91
CA GLN A 576 -17.78 -32.83 6.00
C GLN A 576 -17.58 -31.33 5.72
N VAL A 577 -16.66 -30.71 6.44
CA VAL A 577 -16.15 -29.36 6.16
C VAL A 577 -14.66 -29.45 5.90
N SER A 578 -14.14 -28.66 4.95
CA SER A 578 -12.70 -28.60 4.65
C SER A 578 -12.22 -27.16 4.53
N TRP A 579 -10.94 -26.93 4.84
CA TRP A 579 -10.29 -25.63 4.78
C TRP A 579 -8.78 -25.77 4.55
N ARG A 580 -8.12 -24.68 4.13
CA ARG A 580 -6.67 -24.61 4.04
C ARG A 580 -6.08 -24.22 5.39
N VAL A 581 -5.36 -25.15 6.03
CA VAL A 581 -4.60 -24.88 7.27
C VAL A 581 -3.56 -23.76 7.08
N ALA A 582 -2.95 -23.70 5.89
CA ALA A 582 -2.06 -22.61 5.46
C ALA A 582 -0.99 -22.19 6.50
N ASN A 583 -0.28 -23.18 7.07
CA ASN A 583 0.75 -23.03 8.11
C ASN A 583 0.29 -22.41 9.44
N THR A 584 -1.02 -22.21 9.68
CA THR A 584 -1.53 -21.57 10.91
C THR A 584 -1.29 -22.37 12.20
N THR A 585 -1.03 -23.68 12.11
CA THR A 585 -0.61 -24.52 13.25
C THR A 585 0.81 -24.22 13.73
N GLN A 586 1.63 -23.56 12.92
CA GLN A 586 3.03 -23.27 13.24
C GLN A 586 3.17 -21.96 14.03
N ALA A 587 4.24 -21.85 14.82
CA ALA A 587 4.61 -20.60 15.47
C ALA A 587 4.91 -19.51 14.42
N PRO A 588 4.53 -18.23 14.68
CA PRO A 588 3.99 -17.71 15.93
C PRO A 588 2.45 -17.76 16.05
N ILE A 589 1.72 -18.30 15.07
CA ILE A 589 0.24 -18.36 15.11
C ILE A 589 -0.23 -19.45 16.08
N SER A 590 0.37 -20.65 15.97
CA SER A 590 0.16 -21.77 16.90
C SER A 590 -1.32 -22.19 17.07
N ALA A 591 -2.15 -22.01 16.04
CA ALA A 591 -3.56 -22.37 16.07
C ALA A 591 -3.72 -23.89 15.88
N ALA A 592 -3.55 -24.65 16.95
CA ALA A 592 -3.63 -26.12 16.91
C ALA A 592 -5.05 -26.65 16.62
N ASN A 593 -6.08 -25.90 17.02
CA ASN A 593 -7.49 -26.31 16.94
C ASN A 593 -8.37 -25.22 16.30
N VAL A 594 -9.51 -25.63 15.76
CA VAL A 594 -10.57 -24.78 15.20
C VAL A 594 -11.95 -25.11 15.78
N ASP A 595 -12.88 -24.17 15.65
CA ASP A 595 -14.31 -24.38 15.90
C ASP A 595 -15.08 -24.26 14.59
N ILE A 596 -15.97 -25.22 14.32
CA ILE A 596 -16.79 -25.29 13.11
C ILE A 596 -18.22 -24.95 13.48
N GLN A 597 -18.79 -23.93 12.83
CA GLN A 597 -20.09 -23.38 13.19
C GLN A 597 -21.00 -23.22 11.97
N LEU A 598 -22.29 -23.40 12.20
CA LEU A 598 -23.35 -23.29 11.22
C LEU A 598 -24.19 -22.02 11.45
N SER A 599 -24.41 -21.30 10.35
CA SER A 599 -25.45 -20.30 10.19
C SER A 599 -26.60 -20.88 9.38
N THR A 600 -27.83 -20.44 9.67
CA THR A 600 -29.03 -20.72 8.87
C THR A 600 -29.66 -19.46 8.26
N ASP A 601 -29.01 -18.30 8.42
CA ASP A 601 -29.50 -16.94 8.15
C ASP A 601 -28.61 -16.15 7.17
N GLY A 602 -27.92 -16.86 6.26
CA GLY A 602 -27.05 -16.26 5.25
C GLY A 602 -25.66 -15.89 5.75
N GLY A 603 -25.28 -16.33 6.96
CA GLY A 603 -24.01 -16.02 7.62
C GLY A 603 -24.06 -14.83 8.57
N LEU A 604 -25.24 -14.26 8.83
CA LEU A 604 -25.41 -13.12 9.75
C LEU A 604 -25.14 -13.52 11.21
N THR A 605 -25.56 -14.72 11.62
CA THR A 605 -25.26 -15.29 12.93
C THR A 605 -24.82 -16.75 12.84
N PHE A 606 -24.01 -17.20 13.80
CA PHE A 606 -23.50 -18.58 13.88
C PHE A 606 -23.81 -19.19 15.27
N PRO A 607 -25.09 -19.41 15.61
CA PRO A 607 -25.50 -19.88 16.94
C PRO A 607 -25.20 -21.37 17.16
N THR A 608 -25.11 -22.16 16.09
CA THR A 608 -24.92 -23.62 16.16
C THR A 608 -23.44 -23.96 16.00
N THR A 609 -22.80 -24.40 17.07
CA THR A 609 -21.46 -25.01 16.99
C THR A 609 -21.60 -26.50 16.67
N LEU A 610 -21.00 -26.93 15.56
CA LEU A 610 -21.04 -28.31 15.07
C LEU A 610 -19.90 -29.14 15.68
N LEU A 611 -18.70 -28.58 15.72
CA LEU A 611 -17.52 -29.10 16.41
C LEU A 611 -16.80 -27.95 17.10
N ALA A 612 -16.27 -28.20 18.31
CA ALA A 612 -15.56 -27.22 19.11
C ALA A 612 -14.16 -27.74 19.47
N ALA A 613 -13.16 -26.86 19.41
CA ALA A 613 -11.75 -27.17 19.69
C ALA A 613 -11.21 -28.45 18.99
N THR A 614 -11.63 -28.67 17.75
CA THR A 614 -11.26 -29.83 16.93
C THR A 614 -9.94 -29.56 16.19
N PRO A 615 -9.11 -30.57 15.83
CA PRO A 615 -7.82 -30.34 15.19
C PRO A 615 -7.84 -29.42 13.97
N ASN A 616 -6.82 -28.56 13.84
CA ASN A 616 -6.60 -27.73 12.66
C ASN A 616 -5.78 -28.48 11.58
N ASP A 617 -6.33 -29.58 11.08
CA ASP A 617 -5.68 -30.45 10.08
C ASP A 617 -6.18 -30.26 8.64
N GLY A 618 -7.26 -29.48 8.47
CA GLY A 618 -7.82 -29.05 7.19
C GLY A 618 -9.11 -29.74 6.79
N ASN A 619 -9.60 -30.75 7.53
CA ASN A 619 -10.91 -31.34 7.24
C ASN A 619 -11.52 -32.08 8.44
N GLU A 620 -12.83 -31.95 8.63
CA GLU A 620 -13.53 -32.59 9.74
C GLU A 620 -14.88 -33.14 9.33
N SER A 621 -15.29 -34.24 9.97
CA SER A 621 -16.55 -34.94 9.70
C SER A 621 -17.43 -35.00 10.95
N PHE A 622 -18.71 -34.68 10.81
CA PHE A 622 -19.70 -34.70 11.90
C PHE A 622 -21.07 -35.14 11.39
N THR A 623 -21.99 -35.48 12.29
CA THR A 623 -23.41 -35.69 11.92
C THR A 623 -24.15 -34.36 12.06
N LEU A 624 -24.78 -33.88 10.98
CA LEU A 624 -25.57 -32.64 11.04
C LEU A 624 -26.76 -32.85 12.00
N PRO A 625 -26.93 -32.04 13.06
CA PRO A 625 -27.95 -32.33 14.07
C PRO A 625 -29.36 -32.35 13.47
N ALA A 626 -30.16 -33.35 13.82
CA ALA A 626 -31.55 -33.50 13.34
C ALA A 626 -32.49 -32.38 13.80
N SER A 627 -32.05 -31.54 14.76
CA SER A 627 -32.76 -30.35 15.25
C SER A 627 -32.50 -29.08 14.44
N VAL A 628 -31.61 -29.10 13.44
CA VAL A 628 -31.37 -27.95 12.55
C VAL A 628 -32.61 -27.67 11.70
N THR A 629 -32.96 -26.40 11.56
CA THR A 629 -34.08 -25.94 10.74
C THR A 629 -33.74 -26.00 9.24
N ALA A 630 -34.73 -26.34 8.41
CA ALA A 630 -34.58 -26.28 6.96
C ALA A 630 -34.34 -24.82 6.50
N THR A 631 -33.38 -24.62 5.59
CA THR A 631 -33.01 -23.29 5.07
C THR A 631 -32.33 -23.42 3.71
N THR A 632 -32.41 -22.38 2.87
CA THR A 632 -31.62 -22.23 1.63
C THR A 632 -30.47 -21.23 1.79
N GLN A 633 -30.22 -20.78 3.02
CA GLN A 633 -29.24 -19.74 3.35
C GLN A 633 -28.21 -20.24 4.37
N ALA A 634 -27.84 -21.53 4.31
CA ALA A 634 -26.86 -22.07 5.24
C ALA A 634 -25.43 -21.59 4.87
N ARG A 635 -24.62 -21.31 5.89
CA ARG A 635 -23.18 -20.98 5.78
C ARG A 635 -22.39 -21.70 6.85
N ILE A 636 -21.15 -22.07 6.53
CA ILE A 636 -20.18 -22.61 7.49
C ILE A 636 -19.15 -21.54 7.81
N ARG A 637 -18.81 -21.40 9.10
CA ARG A 637 -17.64 -20.67 9.57
C ARG A 637 -16.66 -21.64 10.21
N VAL A 638 -15.39 -21.57 9.82
CA VAL A 638 -14.28 -22.20 10.53
C VAL A 638 -13.45 -21.09 11.17
N ARG A 639 -13.30 -21.11 12.49
CA ARG A 639 -12.52 -20.11 13.24
C ARG A 639 -11.41 -20.78 14.05
N ALA A 640 -10.31 -20.08 14.28
CA ALA A 640 -9.26 -20.56 15.19
C ALA A 640 -9.76 -20.60 16.65
N SER A 641 -9.60 -21.74 17.34
CA SER A 641 -10.00 -21.85 18.74
C SER A 641 -9.08 -21.05 19.63
N GLY A 642 -9.64 -20.02 20.28
CA GLY A 642 -8.88 -19.04 21.07
C GLY A 642 -8.06 -18.05 20.23
N GLY A 643 -8.09 -18.14 18.90
CA GLY A 643 -7.55 -17.13 17.99
C GLY A 643 -8.60 -16.09 17.59
N ILE A 644 -8.19 -15.13 16.77
CA ILE A 644 -9.07 -14.07 16.23
C ILE A 644 -9.44 -14.24 14.76
N PHE A 645 -8.70 -15.07 14.02
CA PHE A 645 -8.91 -15.26 12.58
C PHE A 645 -9.92 -16.38 12.30
N PHE A 646 -10.62 -16.26 11.18
CA PHE A 646 -11.64 -17.19 10.71
C PHE A 646 -11.83 -17.05 9.21
N ASP A 647 -12.60 -17.97 8.63
CA ASP A 647 -13.17 -17.79 7.30
C ASP A 647 -14.58 -18.37 7.20
N VAL A 648 -15.36 -17.93 6.20
CA VAL A 648 -16.78 -18.30 5.98
C VAL A 648 -16.97 -18.76 4.55
N SER A 649 -17.75 -19.83 4.36
CA SER A 649 -18.13 -20.36 3.05
C SER A 649 -18.65 -19.29 2.07
N ASP A 650 -18.10 -19.22 0.86
CA ASP A 650 -18.36 -18.19 -0.17
C ASP A 650 -19.81 -18.19 -0.69
N GLN A 651 -20.51 -19.34 -0.63
CA GLN A 651 -21.86 -19.51 -1.18
C GLN A 651 -22.86 -20.06 -0.14
N ASN A 652 -24.14 -19.69 -0.31
CA ASN A 652 -25.25 -20.30 0.42
C ASN A 652 -25.44 -21.75 -0.04
N PHE A 653 -25.67 -22.66 0.89
CA PHE A 653 -26.13 -24.03 0.60
C PHE A 653 -27.48 -24.32 1.26
N THR A 654 -28.12 -25.41 0.84
CA THR A 654 -29.44 -25.81 1.34
C THR A 654 -29.33 -26.88 2.42
N ILE A 655 -30.18 -26.79 3.45
CA ILE A 655 -30.39 -27.85 4.44
C ILE A 655 -31.84 -28.32 4.33
N GLU A 656 -32.01 -29.60 3.99
CA GLU A 656 -33.29 -30.32 4.03
C GLU A 656 -33.48 -31.02 5.37
N VAL A 657 -34.70 -30.99 5.91
CA VAL A 657 -35.10 -31.77 7.08
C VAL A 657 -36.05 -32.89 6.62
N PRO A 658 -35.69 -34.18 6.77
CA PRO A 658 -36.55 -35.29 6.36
C PRO A 658 -37.89 -35.33 7.11
N THR A 659 -39.00 -35.41 6.37
CA THR A 659 -40.36 -35.57 6.91
C THR A 659 -40.85 -37.02 6.98
N GLY A 660 -40.03 -37.98 6.54
CA GLY A 660 -40.33 -39.40 6.53
C GLY A 660 -39.10 -40.25 6.17
N PRO A 661 -39.26 -41.58 6.01
CA PRO A 661 -38.17 -42.50 5.69
C PRO A 661 -37.39 -42.08 4.44
N THR A 662 -36.07 -41.87 4.57
CA THR A 662 -35.21 -41.47 3.46
C THR A 662 -33.79 -42.04 3.64
N PHE A 663 -32.98 -41.98 2.58
CA PHE A 663 -31.57 -42.36 2.62
C PHE A 663 -30.67 -41.15 2.33
N TYR A 664 -29.38 -41.34 2.55
CA TYR A 664 -28.32 -40.46 2.05
C TYR A 664 -27.23 -41.30 1.38
N LEU A 665 -26.47 -40.68 0.48
CA LEU A 665 -25.25 -41.25 -0.07
C LEU A 665 -24.05 -40.62 0.65
N GLN A 666 -23.05 -41.44 0.96
CA GLN A 666 -21.82 -41.00 1.62
C GLN A 666 -20.61 -41.61 0.93
N GLY A 667 -19.53 -40.84 0.76
CA GLY A 667 -18.21 -41.39 0.44
C GLY A 667 -17.57 -42.09 1.66
N PRO A 668 -16.26 -42.39 1.62
CA PRO A 668 -15.52 -42.72 2.83
C PRO A 668 -15.57 -41.53 3.81
N ALA A 669 -15.47 -41.78 5.12
CA ALA A 669 -15.26 -40.70 6.09
C ALA A 669 -13.95 -39.97 5.74
N GLY A 670 -13.99 -38.64 5.69
CA GLY A 670 -12.88 -37.82 5.17
C GLY A 670 -12.86 -37.63 3.65
N ALA A 671 -13.74 -38.27 2.87
CA ALA A 671 -13.67 -38.22 1.41
C ALA A 671 -15.02 -38.01 0.68
N ALA A 672 -15.50 -36.76 0.69
CA ALA A 672 -15.81 -36.07 -0.58
C ALA A 672 -14.53 -35.42 -1.16
N GLY A 673 -13.39 -36.08 -0.95
CA GLY A 673 -12.05 -35.56 -1.22
C GLY A 673 -11.81 -35.48 -2.71
N SER A 674 -11.32 -34.32 -3.16
CA SER A 674 -11.01 -34.10 -4.57
C SER A 674 -10.04 -35.16 -5.07
N LEU A 675 -10.52 -36.00 -5.98
CA LEU A 675 -9.67 -36.99 -6.64
C LEU A 675 -8.72 -36.23 -7.56
N ALA A 676 -7.42 -36.37 -7.34
CA ALA A 676 -6.41 -35.75 -8.18
C ALA A 676 -5.76 -36.82 -9.06
N PHE A 677 -6.06 -36.82 -10.37
CA PHE A 677 -5.49 -37.76 -11.34
C PHE A 677 -4.60 -37.03 -12.34
N CYS A 678 -3.49 -37.66 -12.72
CA CYS A 678 -2.81 -37.33 -13.97
C CYS A 678 -3.54 -38.00 -15.14
N PRO A 679 -3.58 -37.40 -16.35
CA PRO A 679 -4.20 -38.01 -17.51
C PRO A 679 -3.72 -39.45 -17.75
N GLY A 680 -4.65 -40.39 -17.95
CA GLY A 680 -4.36 -41.82 -18.07
C GLY A 680 -4.41 -42.62 -16.75
N SER A 681 -4.71 -41.98 -15.62
CA SER A 681 -4.81 -42.63 -14.30
C SER A 681 -6.27 -42.99 -13.94
N SER A 682 -6.43 -43.88 -12.96
CA SER A 682 -7.72 -44.21 -12.35
C SER A 682 -7.61 -44.32 -10.83
N GLY A 683 -8.77 -44.23 -10.16
CA GLY A 683 -8.89 -44.37 -8.71
C GLY A 683 -10.26 -44.93 -8.32
N THR A 684 -10.49 -45.12 -7.03
CA THR A 684 -11.74 -45.68 -6.50
C THR A 684 -12.28 -44.88 -5.33
N VAL A 685 -13.60 -44.87 -5.17
CA VAL A 685 -14.34 -44.23 -4.07
C VAL A 685 -15.28 -45.28 -3.47
N ALA A 686 -15.13 -45.58 -2.18
CA ALA A 686 -16.12 -46.39 -1.47
C ALA A 686 -17.38 -45.54 -1.21
N LEU A 687 -18.56 -46.11 -1.46
CA LEU A 687 -19.84 -45.45 -1.31
C LEU A 687 -20.71 -46.22 -0.31
N THR A 688 -21.33 -45.52 0.62
CA THR A 688 -22.26 -46.09 1.60
C THR A 688 -23.65 -45.49 1.41
N VAL A 689 -24.68 -46.34 1.43
CA VAL A 689 -26.09 -45.93 1.44
C VAL A 689 -26.55 -45.89 2.90
N GLY A 690 -26.56 -44.70 3.51
CA GLY A 690 -27.02 -44.52 4.88
C GLY A 690 -28.53 -44.36 4.98
N GLN A 691 -29.10 -44.74 6.12
CA GLN A 691 -30.55 -44.74 6.36
C GLN A 691 -30.96 -43.69 7.40
N LEU A 692 -32.08 -43.00 7.16
CA LEU A 692 -32.69 -42.04 8.06
C LEU A 692 -34.19 -42.32 8.21
N GLN A 693 -34.75 -41.97 9.38
CA GLN A 693 -36.18 -42.11 9.69
C GLN A 693 -36.76 -43.51 9.38
N GLY A 694 -35.97 -44.58 9.59
CA GLY A 694 -36.41 -45.97 9.41
C GLY A 694 -36.43 -46.49 7.97
N PHE A 695 -35.75 -45.84 7.02
CA PHE A 695 -35.64 -46.32 5.63
C PHE A 695 -34.93 -47.68 5.51
N SER A 696 -35.48 -48.58 4.67
CA SER A 696 -34.95 -49.93 4.44
C SER A 696 -34.97 -50.38 2.97
N GLY A 697 -35.24 -49.47 2.03
CA GLY A 697 -35.35 -49.79 0.59
C GLY A 697 -33.99 -50.03 -0.10
N PRO A 698 -33.96 -50.75 -1.24
CA PRO A 698 -32.78 -50.83 -2.09
C PRO A 698 -32.59 -49.53 -2.90
N VAL A 699 -31.34 -49.11 -3.09
CA VAL A 699 -30.97 -47.91 -3.84
C VAL A 699 -30.13 -48.30 -5.07
N THR A 700 -30.54 -47.82 -6.25
CA THR A 700 -29.81 -48.03 -7.51
C THR A 700 -28.95 -46.80 -7.83
N LEU A 701 -27.68 -47.01 -8.16
CA LEU A 701 -26.66 -45.99 -8.37
C LEU A 701 -26.37 -45.79 -9.86
N THR A 702 -26.23 -44.53 -10.28
CA THR A 702 -25.94 -44.12 -11.66
C THR A 702 -25.00 -42.91 -11.69
N ALA A 703 -24.36 -42.64 -12.84
CA ALA A 703 -23.53 -41.47 -13.07
C ALA A 703 -23.75 -40.93 -14.50
N PRO A 704 -24.89 -40.25 -14.77
CA PRO A 704 -25.38 -40.00 -16.14
C PRO A 704 -24.73 -38.80 -16.87
N SER A 705 -23.85 -38.03 -16.23
CA SER A 705 -23.31 -36.79 -16.79
C SER A 705 -21.82 -36.63 -16.46
N LEU A 706 -20.98 -37.38 -17.19
CA LEU A 706 -19.53 -37.42 -16.98
C LEU A 706 -18.78 -36.50 -17.97
N PRO A 707 -17.64 -35.91 -17.57
CA PRO A 707 -16.74 -35.19 -18.47
C PRO A 707 -16.21 -36.08 -19.60
N ALA A 708 -15.90 -35.48 -20.75
CA ALA A 708 -15.30 -36.19 -21.88
C ALA A 708 -13.94 -36.81 -21.47
N GLY A 709 -13.78 -38.12 -21.68
CA GLY A 709 -12.59 -38.88 -21.28
C GLY A 709 -12.65 -39.47 -19.87
N VAL A 710 -13.69 -39.15 -19.08
CA VAL A 710 -13.92 -39.73 -17.74
C VAL A 710 -14.98 -40.82 -17.80
N THR A 711 -14.72 -41.96 -17.14
CA THR A 711 -15.69 -43.04 -16.97
C THR A 711 -15.87 -43.39 -15.49
N VAL A 712 -17.08 -43.81 -15.13
CA VAL A 712 -17.43 -44.28 -13.77
C VAL A 712 -18.15 -45.62 -13.87
N SER A 713 -17.74 -46.59 -13.06
CA SER A 713 -18.40 -47.89 -12.93
C SER A 713 -18.57 -48.26 -11.46
N PHE A 714 -19.67 -48.95 -11.12
CA PHE A 714 -19.96 -49.38 -9.74
C PHE A 714 -19.78 -50.89 -9.63
N ALA A 715 -19.08 -51.35 -8.59
CA ALA A 715 -18.87 -52.78 -8.33
C ALA A 715 -20.21 -53.52 -8.11
N ASN A 716 -21.10 -52.91 -7.31
CA ASN A 716 -22.52 -53.26 -7.22
C ASN A 716 -23.36 -52.00 -7.50
N PRO A 717 -24.17 -51.97 -8.58
CA PRO A 717 -24.98 -50.80 -8.94
C PRO A 717 -26.32 -50.71 -8.20
N THR A 718 -26.73 -51.75 -7.46
CA THR A 718 -27.87 -51.69 -6.54
C THR A 718 -27.41 -52.14 -5.15
N VAL A 719 -27.70 -51.33 -4.14
CA VAL A 719 -27.15 -51.44 -2.78
C VAL A 719 -28.28 -51.36 -1.77
N ALA A 720 -28.27 -52.23 -0.75
CA ALA A 720 -29.25 -52.19 0.33
C ALA A 720 -28.98 -51.02 1.29
N ALA A 721 -30.03 -50.52 1.95
CA ALA A 721 -29.88 -49.56 3.04
C ALA A 721 -28.90 -50.08 4.12
N GLY A 722 -28.02 -49.19 4.61
CA GLY A 722 -26.96 -49.54 5.56
C GLY A 722 -25.74 -50.26 4.96
N SER A 723 -25.71 -50.54 3.65
CA SER A 723 -24.62 -51.24 2.97
C SER A 723 -23.77 -50.31 2.08
N GLY A 724 -22.62 -50.82 1.62
CA GLY A 724 -21.71 -50.08 0.75
C GLY A 724 -21.35 -50.80 -0.56
N THR A 725 -20.70 -50.06 -1.45
CA THR A 725 -20.18 -50.46 -2.77
C THR A 725 -18.92 -49.64 -3.09
N THR A 726 -18.32 -49.85 -4.27
CA THR A 726 -17.17 -49.06 -4.74
C THR A 726 -17.45 -48.52 -6.14
N ALA A 727 -17.22 -47.22 -6.36
CA ALA A 727 -17.17 -46.60 -7.67
C ALA A 727 -15.71 -46.50 -8.15
N THR A 728 -15.42 -47.05 -9.33
CA THR A 728 -14.13 -46.90 -10.01
C THR A 728 -14.24 -45.76 -11.02
N ILE A 729 -13.32 -44.80 -10.96
CA ILE A 729 -13.33 -43.57 -11.75
C ILE A 729 -12.02 -43.52 -12.53
N SER A 730 -12.10 -43.43 -13.87
CA SER A 730 -10.92 -43.46 -14.74
C SER A 730 -10.89 -42.25 -15.66
N ALA A 731 -9.71 -41.66 -15.84
CA ALA A 731 -9.47 -40.57 -16.78
C ALA A 731 -8.53 -41.04 -17.89
N GLY A 732 -8.97 -40.97 -19.15
CA GLY A 732 -8.16 -41.35 -20.30
C GLY A 732 -6.91 -40.45 -20.49
N PRO A 733 -5.89 -40.89 -21.25
CA PRO A 733 -4.64 -40.12 -21.45
C PRO A 733 -4.79 -38.75 -22.11
N ALA A 734 -5.90 -38.54 -22.84
CA ALA A 734 -6.24 -37.28 -23.49
C ALA A 734 -7.33 -36.47 -22.75
N THR A 735 -7.66 -36.85 -21.51
CA THR A 735 -8.60 -36.07 -20.68
C THR A 735 -8.00 -34.70 -20.40
N ALA A 736 -8.76 -33.63 -20.68
CA ALA A 736 -8.28 -32.28 -20.46
C ALA A 736 -8.00 -32.03 -18.97
N ALA A 737 -6.97 -31.24 -18.70
CA ALA A 737 -6.71 -30.78 -17.34
C ALA A 737 -7.78 -29.77 -16.90
N GLY A 738 -8.22 -29.88 -15.65
CA GLY A 738 -9.33 -29.10 -15.11
C GLY A 738 -9.94 -29.76 -13.88
N THR A 739 -10.82 -29.05 -13.18
CA THR A 739 -11.62 -29.61 -12.10
C THR A 739 -13.06 -29.81 -12.56
N TYR A 740 -13.58 -31.00 -12.31
CA TYR A 740 -14.90 -31.46 -12.67
C TYR A 740 -15.67 -31.89 -11.42
N THR A 741 -16.99 -31.82 -11.46
CA THR A 741 -17.86 -32.39 -10.41
C THR A 741 -18.62 -33.56 -10.99
N LEU A 742 -18.45 -34.75 -10.42
CA LEU A 742 -19.14 -35.96 -10.85
C LEU A 742 -20.40 -36.16 -9.98
N ALA A 743 -21.58 -36.18 -10.61
CA ALA A 743 -22.83 -36.45 -9.91
C ALA A 743 -23.09 -37.96 -9.86
N LEU A 744 -22.95 -38.56 -8.67
CA LEU A 744 -23.31 -39.95 -8.41
C LEU A 744 -24.72 -39.98 -7.82
N ILE A 745 -25.69 -40.51 -8.56
CA ILE A 745 -27.11 -40.43 -8.23
C ILE A 745 -27.61 -41.79 -7.75
N GLY A 746 -28.17 -41.82 -6.54
CA GLY A 746 -28.90 -42.95 -5.98
C GLY A 746 -30.40 -42.73 -6.06
N THR A 747 -31.14 -43.75 -6.49
CA THR A 747 -32.60 -43.73 -6.66
C THR A 747 -33.25 -44.89 -5.92
N SER A 748 -34.29 -44.61 -5.14
CA SER A 748 -35.21 -45.61 -4.57
C SER A 748 -36.64 -45.09 -4.65
N GLY A 749 -37.45 -45.68 -5.53
CA GLY A 749 -38.80 -45.20 -5.81
C GLY A 749 -38.76 -43.78 -6.39
N THR A 750 -39.42 -42.84 -5.73
CA THR A 750 -39.39 -41.40 -6.07
C THR A 750 -38.29 -40.62 -5.35
N VAL A 751 -37.55 -41.24 -4.42
CA VAL A 751 -36.49 -40.58 -3.65
C VAL A 751 -35.18 -40.68 -4.42
N ASN A 752 -34.65 -39.53 -4.84
CA ASN A 752 -33.34 -39.39 -5.45
C ASN A 752 -32.39 -38.66 -4.50
N ARG A 753 -31.14 -39.11 -4.40
CA ARG A 753 -30.07 -38.44 -3.67
C ARG A 753 -28.81 -38.41 -4.52
N THR A 754 -28.16 -37.26 -4.58
CA THR A 754 -26.92 -37.07 -5.35
C THR A 754 -25.76 -36.89 -4.37
N LEU A 755 -24.67 -37.62 -4.60
CA LEU A 755 -23.37 -37.34 -4.03
C LEU A 755 -22.50 -36.69 -5.13
N GLU A 756 -22.06 -35.46 -4.89
CA GLU A 756 -21.10 -34.78 -5.75
C GLU A 756 -19.68 -35.18 -5.37
N VAL A 757 -18.91 -35.68 -6.34
CA VAL A 757 -17.50 -36.07 -6.16
C VAL A 757 -16.62 -35.16 -7.02
N PRO A 758 -15.83 -34.24 -6.43
CA PRO A 758 -14.88 -33.45 -7.19
C PRO A 758 -13.72 -34.31 -7.74
N LEU A 759 -13.38 -34.07 -9.00
CA LEU A 759 -12.30 -34.72 -9.74
C LEU A 759 -11.44 -33.64 -10.42
N THR A 760 -10.21 -33.46 -9.95
CA THR A 760 -9.19 -32.65 -10.61
C THR A 760 -8.30 -33.52 -11.50
N ILE A 761 -8.32 -33.26 -12.80
CA ILE A 761 -7.30 -33.75 -13.73
C ILE A 761 -6.14 -32.74 -13.71
N GLN A 762 -5.02 -33.16 -13.16
CA GLN A 762 -3.85 -32.31 -12.97
C GLN A 762 -3.15 -32.01 -14.31
N PRO A 763 -2.76 -30.75 -14.57
CA PRO A 763 -2.04 -30.41 -15.78
C PRO A 763 -0.57 -30.84 -15.72
N THR A 764 -0.06 -31.37 -16.83
CA THR A 764 1.35 -31.72 -17.01
C THR A 764 2.16 -30.54 -17.56
N ALA A 765 3.36 -30.34 -17.03
CA ALA A 765 4.36 -29.46 -17.65
C ALA A 765 5.13 -30.24 -18.72
N THR A 766 4.90 -29.94 -20.00
CA THR A 766 5.52 -30.62 -21.14
C THR A 766 6.50 -29.75 -21.93
N GLN A 767 6.44 -28.42 -21.76
CA GLN A 767 7.31 -27.46 -22.45
C GLN A 767 8.63 -27.28 -21.70
N THR A 768 9.71 -27.06 -22.46
CA THR A 768 11.02 -26.67 -21.91
C THR A 768 11.03 -25.19 -21.51
N ALA A 769 11.74 -24.88 -20.42
CA ALA A 769 12.05 -23.49 -20.07
C ALA A 769 13.18 -22.96 -20.98
N THR A 770 13.23 -21.64 -21.18
CA THR A 770 14.32 -20.95 -21.87
C THR A 770 15.04 -20.06 -20.86
N VAL A 771 16.33 -20.29 -20.63
CA VAL A 771 17.14 -19.41 -19.76
C VAL A 771 17.30 -18.05 -20.44
N THR A 772 16.89 -16.98 -19.74
CA THR A 772 16.92 -15.59 -20.21
C THR A 772 18.05 -14.78 -19.58
N ALA A 773 18.56 -15.21 -18.43
CA ALA A 773 19.73 -14.64 -17.77
C ALA A 773 20.48 -15.73 -16.97
N PRO A 774 21.82 -15.68 -16.86
CA PRO A 774 22.73 -14.83 -17.63
C PRO A 774 22.70 -15.17 -19.14
N THR A 775 23.17 -14.26 -20.00
CA THR A 775 23.24 -14.50 -21.45
C THR A 775 24.46 -15.34 -21.81
N ALA A 776 24.36 -16.10 -22.91
CA ALA A 776 25.45 -17.01 -23.32
C ALA A 776 26.76 -16.24 -23.56
N GLY A 777 27.84 -16.65 -22.88
CA GLY A 777 29.16 -16.02 -22.96
C GLY A 777 29.32 -14.73 -22.15
N SER A 778 28.31 -14.27 -21.39
CA SER A 778 28.44 -13.08 -20.55
C SER A 778 29.44 -13.28 -19.42
N VAL A 779 30.17 -12.21 -19.07
CA VAL A 779 30.86 -12.08 -17.78
C VAL A 779 29.91 -11.42 -16.78
N GLY A 780 29.89 -11.86 -15.52
CA GLY A 780 28.96 -11.33 -14.53
C GLY A 780 29.32 -11.62 -13.07
N LEU A 781 28.47 -11.09 -12.18
CA LEU A 781 28.63 -11.18 -10.73
C LEU A 781 28.79 -12.63 -10.24
N LEU A 782 29.55 -12.81 -9.15
CA LEU A 782 29.69 -14.11 -8.47
C LEU A 782 28.36 -14.62 -7.86
N ARG A 783 27.33 -13.76 -7.78
CA ARG A 783 25.94 -14.14 -7.47
C ARG A 783 25.03 -13.75 -8.64
N PRO A 784 25.05 -14.50 -9.76
CA PRO A 784 24.25 -14.18 -10.92
C PRO A 784 22.77 -14.42 -10.62
N ARG A 785 21.90 -13.46 -11.00
CA ARG A 785 20.47 -13.74 -11.10
C ARG A 785 20.22 -14.60 -12.34
N ILE A 786 19.93 -15.87 -12.10
CA ILE A 786 19.49 -16.81 -13.13
C ILE A 786 18.01 -16.55 -13.39
N GLY A 787 17.62 -16.33 -14.65
CA GLY A 787 16.24 -16.06 -15.07
C GLY A 787 15.84 -16.98 -16.21
N TRP A 788 14.55 -17.30 -16.31
CA TRP A 788 14.00 -18.15 -17.37
C TRP A 788 12.58 -17.78 -17.76
N SER A 789 12.13 -18.24 -18.93
CA SER A 789 10.74 -18.10 -19.37
C SER A 789 9.79 -18.93 -18.50
N ALA A 790 8.61 -18.39 -18.23
CA ALA A 790 7.56 -19.14 -17.54
C ALA A 790 7.08 -20.31 -18.41
N VAL A 791 7.04 -21.51 -17.83
CA VAL A 791 6.43 -22.71 -18.40
C VAL A 791 5.02 -22.86 -17.85
N ALA A 792 4.03 -23.02 -18.72
CA ALA A 792 2.65 -23.27 -18.30
C ALA A 792 2.57 -24.53 -17.42
N ASN A 793 1.76 -24.46 -16.36
CA ASN A 793 1.52 -25.55 -15.40
C ASN A 793 2.74 -25.97 -14.54
N ALA A 794 3.80 -25.16 -14.49
CA ALA A 794 4.91 -25.36 -13.56
C ALA A 794 4.48 -25.01 -12.13
N ALA A 795 4.49 -25.99 -11.23
CA ALA A 795 4.34 -25.80 -9.78
C ALA A 795 5.66 -25.33 -9.13
N GLY A 796 6.78 -25.57 -9.79
CA GLY A 796 8.10 -25.11 -9.40
C GLY A 796 9.13 -25.35 -10.51
N TYR A 797 10.39 -25.04 -10.23
CA TYR A 797 11.49 -25.29 -11.17
C TYR A 797 12.66 -25.95 -10.47
N GLU A 798 13.43 -26.71 -11.23
CA GLU A 798 14.73 -27.20 -10.81
C GLU A 798 15.81 -26.53 -11.67
N VAL A 799 16.76 -25.89 -11.00
CA VAL A 799 17.88 -25.15 -11.59
C VAL A 799 19.16 -25.93 -11.30
N GLN A 800 19.93 -26.25 -12.34
CA GLN A 800 21.24 -26.87 -12.19
C GLN A 800 22.34 -25.93 -12.66
N LEU A 801 23.40 -25.83 -11.86
CA LEU A 801 24.66 -25.14 -12.15
C LEU A 801 25.79 -26.16 -12.15
N ALA A 802 26.73 -26.08 -13.09
CA ALA A 802 27.92 -26.95 -13.14
C ALA A 802 29.12 -26.21 -13.72
N THR A 803 30.34 -26.67 -13.43
CA THR A 803 31.57 -26.11 -14.03
C THR A 803 31.92 -26.76 -15.39
N ASN A 804 31.11 -27.71 -15.86
CA ASN A 804 31.24 -28.30 -17.20
C ASN A 804 29.88 -28.50 -17.90
N ALA A 805 29.90 -28.49 -19.24
CA ALA A 805 28.70 -28.62 -20.08
C ALA A 805 27.94 -29.95 -19.90
N ALA A 806 28.62 -31.00 -19.41
CA ALA A 806 28.04 -32.31 -19.15
C ALA A 806 27.26 -32.39 -17.82
N PHE A 807 27.32 -31.36 -16.96
CA PHE A 807 26.74 -31.35 -15.62
C PHE A 807 27.25 -32.49 -14.72
N THR A 808 28.54 -32.82 -14.84
CA THR A 808 29.21 -33.88 -14.04
C THR A 808 30.28 -33.36 -13.08
N ALA A 809 30.74 -32.12 -13.25
CA ALA A 809 31.72 -31.46 -12.36
C ALA A 809 31.13 -30.19 -11.76
N GLY A 810 31.39 -29.94 -10.48
CA GLY A 810 30.89 -28.76 -9.76
C GLY A 810 29.36 -28.64 -9.73
N LEU A 811 28.62 -29.76 -9.87
CA LEU A 811 27.17 -29.77 -9.97
C LEU A 811 26.51 -29.30 -8.67
N GLN A 812 25.67 -28.28 -8.79
CA GLN A 812 24.76 -27.79 -7.76
C GLN A 812 23.34 -27.87 -8.33
N THR A 813 22.40 -28.42 -7.57
CA THR A 813 20.97 -28.52 -7.95
C THR A 813 20.14 -27.78 -6.92
N PHE A 814 19.25 -26.91 -7.39
CA PHE A 814 18.36 -26.10 -6.56
C PHE A 814 16.92 -26.29 -7.04
N THR A 815 15.99 -26.36 -6.09
CA THR A 815 14.55 -26.40 -6.39
C THR A 815 13.89 -25.13 -5.90
N THR A 816 13.04 -24.52 -6.72
CA THR A 816 12.30 -23.29 -6.40
C THR A 816 10.80 -23.50 -6.57
N GLY A 817 10.00 -22.62 -5.95
CA GLY A 817 8.57 -22.50 -6.22
C GLY A 817 8.29 -21.96 -7.65
N PRO A 818 7.06 -21.51 -7.95
CA PRO A 818 6.65 -21.07 -9.28
C PRO A 818 7.19 -19.68 -9.66
N VAL A 819 8.50 -19.45 -9.46
CA VAL A 819 9.24 -18.23 -9.78
C VAL A 819 9.99 -18.40 -11.11
N THR A 820 10.23 -17.30 -11.81
CA THR A 820 10.99 -17.25 -13.08
C THR A 820 12.45 -16.81 -12.89
N SER A 821 12.94 -16.80 -11.65
CA SER A 821 14.34 -16.52 -11.36
C SER A 821 14.82 -17.05 -10.02
N PHE A 822 16.14 -17.25 -9.92
CA PHE A 822 16.86 -17.70 -8.74
C PHE A 822 18.23 -16.99 -8.64
N THR A 823 18.68 -16.70 -7.43
CA THR A 823 20.04 -16.19 -7.16
C THR A 823 20.68 -17.09 -6.09
N PRO A 824 21.89 -17.65 -6.33
CA PRO A 824 22.59 -18.46 -5.32
C PRO A 824 22.87 -17.69 -4.02
N LEU A 825 22.70 -18.37 -2.87
CA LEU A 825 23.00 -17.81 -1.54
C LEU A 825 24.50 -17.79 -1.19
N SER A 826 25.30 -18.57 -1.92
CA SER A 826 26.76 -18.61 -1.83
C SER A 826 27.36 -17.94 -3.08
N GLU A 827 28.52 -17.31 -2.94
CA GLU A 827 29.28 -16.80 -4.08
C GLU A 827 29.80 -17.99 -4.91
N LEU A 828 29.61 -17.92 -6.23
CA LEU A 828 30.28 -18.81 -7.18
C LEU A 828 31.76 -18.45 -7.25
N LEU A 829 32.62 -19.42 -7.56
CA LEU A 829 34.07 -19.18 -7.64
C LEU A 829 34.38 -18.07 -8.65
N PRO A 830 35.29 -17.12 -8.37
CA PRO A 830 35.66 -16.06 -9.32
C PRO A 830 36.35 -16.60 -10.57
N ALA A 831 36.39 -15.80 -11.64
CA ALA A 831 37.05 -16.11 -12.91
C ALA A 831 36.67 -17.47 -13.58
N THR A 832 35.55 -18.09 -13.18
CA THR A 832 35.19 -19.48 -13.46
C THR A 832 34.01 -19.56 -14.42
N THR A 833 34.08 -20.46 -15.40
CA THR A 833 32.97 -20.72 -16.33
C THR A 833 31.95 -21.67 -15.71
N TYR A 834 30.69 -21.26 -15.67
CA TYR A 834 29.56 -22.06 -15.23
C TYR A 834 28.58 -22.31 -16.37
N TYR A 835 27.91 -23.45 -16.32
CA TYR A 835 26.84 -23.88 -17.20
C TYR A 835 25.55 -23.99 -16.37
N VAL A 836 24.45 -23.41 -16.86
CA VAL A 836 23.15 -23.44 -16.21
C VAL A 836 22.09 -24.07 -17.10
N ARG A 837 21.21 -24.90 -16.53
CA ARG A 837 19.99 -25.40 -17.18
C ARG A 837 18.82 -25.43 -16.19
N VAL A 838 17.60 -25.32 -16.70
CA VAL A 838 16.37 -25.26 -15.88
C VAL A 838 15.31 -26.20 -16.44
N ARG A 839 14.57 -26.91 -15.59
CA ARG A 839 13.35 -27.64 -15.96
C ARG A 839 12.17 -27.24 -15.09
N ALA A 840 10.97 -27.28 -15.66
CA ALA A 840 9.72 -27.12 -14.93
C ALA A 840 9.37 -28.42 -14.18
N LEU A 841 8.81 -28.28 -12.98
CA LEU A 841 8.26 -29.36 -12.18
C LEU A 841 6.74 -29.18 -12.08
N SER A 842 5.99 -30.26 -12.25
CA SER A 842 4.53 -30.32 -12.05
C SER A 842 4.18 -31.48 -11.13
N ALA A 843 2.95 -31.49 -10.59
CA ALA A 843 2.49 -32.58 -9.73
C ALA A 843 2.47 -33.96 -10.45
N CYS A 844 2.37 -33.95 -11.78
CA CYS A 844 2.45 -35.14 -12.65
C CYS A 844 3.87 -35.45 -13.18
N GLY A 845 4.92 -34.80 -12.65
CA GLY A 845 6.31 -35.06 -13.01
C GLY A 845 7.05 -33.85 -13.59
N ALA A 846 8.29 -34.08 -13.99
CA ALA A 846 9.21 -33.05 -14.49
C ALA A 846 9.18 -32.94 -16.02
N ALA A 847 9.20 -31.71 -16.52
CA ALA A 847 9.44 -31.41 -17.92
C ALA A 847 10.92 -31.70 -18.31
N PRO A 848 11.26 -31.75 -19.61
CA PRO A 848 12.64 -31.80 -20.05
C PRO A 848 13.42 -30.53 -19.64
N TYR A 849 14.74 -30.63 -19.50
CA TYR A 849 15.60 -29.47 -19.25
C TYR A 849 15.67 -28.53 -20.46
N SER A 850 15.87 -27.25 -20.18
CA SER A 850 16.32 -26.25 -21.14
C SER A 850 17.62 -26.66 -21.83
N ALA A 851 17.91 -26.01 -22.96
CA ALA A 851 19.28 -25.91 -23.43
C ALA A 851 20.18 -25.32 -22.32
N ALA A 852 21.43 -25.77 -22.27
CA ALA A 852 22.40 -25.25 -21.30
C ALA A 852 22.99 -23.92 -21.78
N VAL A 853 23.07 -22.94 -20.89
CA VAL A 853 23.69 -21.63 -21.16
C VAL A 853 24.96 -21.51 -20.33
N SER A 854 26.05 -21.04 -20.94
CA SER A 854 27.32 -20.79 -20.26
C SER A 854 27.54 -19.30 -19.97
N PHE A 855 28.14 -19.00 -18.82
CA PHE A 855 28.59 -17.66 -18.44
C PHE A 855 29.89 -17.78 -17.63
N ARG A 856 30.61 -16.67 -17.45
CA ARG A 856 31.83 -16.62 -16.64
C ARG A 856 31.63 -15.66 -15.46
N THR A 857 32.05 -16.07 -14.27
CA THR A 857 32.14 -15.15 -13.13
C THR A 857 33.34 -14.21 -13.29
N ASP A 858 33.16 -12.98 -12.85
CA ASP A 858 34.17 -11.93 -12.95
C ASP A 858 35.32 -12.12 -11.93
N VAL A 859 36.36 -11.28 -12.01
CA VAL A 859 37.45 -11.21 -11.04
C VAL A 859 37.04 -10.29 -9.90
N GLN A 860 36.99 -10.82 -8.68
CA GLN A 860 36.62 -10.07 -7.47
C GLN A 860 37.86 -9.75 -6.64
N THR A 861 38.07 -8.47 -6.32
CA THR A 861 39.11 -8.02 -5.39
C THR A 861 38.46 -7.51 -4.11
N CYS A 862 38.78 -8.11 -2.97
CA CYS A 862 38.29 -7.66 -1.66
C CYS A 862 39.36 -6.85 -0.93
N ARG A 863 38.95 -5.71 -0.34
CA ARG A 863 39.79 -4.83 0.48
C ARG A 863 39.08 -4.50 1.79
N SER A 864 39.84 -4.53 2.87
CA SER A 864 39.38 -4.13 4.21
C SER A 864 39.84 -2.71 4.52
N PHE A 865 38.90 -1.90 5.01
CA PHE A 865 39.11 -0.52 5.42
C PHE A 865 38.74 -0.41 6.90
N VAL A 866 39.71 -0.02 7.74
CA VAL A 866 39.48 0.16 9.18
C VAL A 866 38.95 1.56 9.44
N ALA A 867 37.97 1.70 10.32
CA ALA A 867 37.36 2.97 10.66
C ALA A 867 38.35 3.96 11.32
N PRO A 868 38.57 5.16 10.75
CA PRO A 868 39.34 6.19 11.42
C PRO A 868 38.52 6.85 12.55
N ASN A 869 39.22 7.34 13.57
CA ASN A 869 38.66 8.13 14.68
C ASN A 869 37.71 7.37 15.64
N LEU A 870 37.94 6.08 15.87
CA LEU A 870 37.38 5.31 16.99
C LEU A 870 38.50 4.92 17.97
N PRO A 871 38.24 4.73 19.28
CA PRO A 871 36.93 4.70 19.94
C PRO A 871 36.27 6.08 20.12
N GLN A 872 34.93 6.12 20.17
CA GLN A 872 34.13 7.30 20.54
C GLN A 872 33.12 6.98 21.64
N PRO A 873 32.90 7.89 22.61
CA PRO A 873 31.91 7.70 23.67
C PRO A 873 30.49 7.90 23.14
N ILE A 874 29.55 7.06 23.58
CA ILE A 874 28.11 7.20 23.36
C ILE A 874 27.54 7.92 24.61
N PRO A 875 27.12 9.20 24.52
CA PRO A 875 26.75 9.98 25.71
C PRO A 875 25.39 9.61 26.29
N ALA A 876 25.35 9.29 27.60
CA ALA A 876 24.15 8.91 28.34
C ALA A 876 23.07 10.00 28.56
N GLY A 877 23.12 11.10 27.81
CA GLY A 877 22.32 12.30 28.08
C GLY A 877 21.14 12.50 27.13
N THR A 878 21.44 12.77 25.87
CA THR A 878 20.44 12.92 24.80
C THR A 878 20.20 11.58 24.10
N VAL A 879 19.56 11.59 22.93
CA VAL A 879 19.51 10.48 21.96
C VAL A 879 20.65 10.72 20.96
N PRO A 880 21.87 10.21 21.18
CA PRO A 880 23.00 10.53 20.32
C PRO A 880 22.96 9.72 19.03
N ILE A 881 23.24 10.41 17.92
CA ILE A 881 23.49 9.79 16.62
C ILE A 881 24.97 9.98 16.33
N LEU A 882 25.74 8.89 16.41
CA LEU A 882 27.15 8.86 16.06
C LEU A 882 27.31 8.37 14.63
N THR A 883 28.26 8.96 13.90
CA THR A 883 28.63 8.53 12.56
C THR A 883 30.13 8.26 12.49
N SER A 884 30.49 7.09 11.97
CA SER A 884 31.87 6.73 11.64
C SER A 884 31.97 6.60 10.12
N VAL A 885 32.87 7.37 9.51
CA VAL A 885 32.99 7.50 8.06
C VAL A 885 34.31 6.94 7.59
N ILE A 886 34.24 5.97 6.67
CA ILE A 886 35.39 5.43 5.93
C ILE A 886 35.38 6.07 4.53
N GLN A 887 36.53 6.62 4.12
CA GLN A 887 36.71 7.11 2.75
C GLN A 887 37.34 6.01 1.89
N VAL A 888 36.65 5.64 0.82
CA VAL A 888 37.10 4.65 -0.16
C VAL A 888 37.47 5.36 -1.46
N THR A 889 38.61 5.02 -2.05
CA THR A 889 39.13 5.61 -3.30
C THR A 889 39.03 4.66 -4.50
N ASP A 890 38.38 3.50 -4.35
CA ASP A 890 38.25 2.49 -5.39
C ASP A 890 37.07 2.78 -6.34
N GLY A 891 37.38 3.18 -7.58
CA GLY A 891 36.40 3.51 -8.62
C GLY A 891 35.55 2.33 -9.10
N ASN A 892 35.92 1.11 -8.75
CA ASN A 892 35.24 -0.11 -9.15
C ASN A 892 33.84 -0.25 -8.53
N ARG A 893 33.03 -1.17 -9.07
CA ARG A 893 31.66 -1.41 -8.59
C ARG A 893 31.65 -2.39 -7.43
N VAL A 894 30.83 -2.10 -6.42
CA VAL A 894 30.60 -2.99 -5.27
C VAL A 894 29.94 -4.29 -5.73
N SER A 895 30.54 -5.44 -5.38
CA SER A 895 29.96 -6.77 -5.59
C SER A 895 29.63 -7.51 -4.30
N ASN A 896 30.31 -7.17 -3.20
CA ASN A 896 29.96 -7.67 -1.88
C ASN A 896 30.35 -6.63 -0.81
N VAL A 897 29.63 -6.62 0.31
CA VAL A 897 29.83 -5.74 1.46
C VAL A 897 29.73 -6.60 2.72
N ARG A 898 30.72 -6.46 3.60
CA ARG A 898 30.71 -7.08 4.93
C ARG A 898 31.15 -6.07 5.97
N ILE A 899 30.57 -6.17 7.16
CA ILE A 899 31.07 -5.45 8.34
C ILE A 899 31.84 -6.46 9.17
N ARG A 900 33.12 -6.22 9.40
CA ARG A 900 33.98 -7.03 10.25
C ARG A 900 34.24 -6.30 11.56
N ASP A 901 34.46 -7.08 12.62
CA ASP A 901 34.97 -6.61 13.91
C ASP A 901 34.21 -5.40 14.50
N LEU A 902 32.89 -5.34 14.28
CA LEU A 902 32.04 -4.33 14.89
C LEU A 902 32.05 -4.57 16.40
N ASN A 903 32.50 -3.57 17.15
CA ASN A 903 32.65 -3.63 18.59
C ASN A 903 32.07 -2.36 19.21
N ILE A 904 30.91 -2.50 19.87
CA ILE A 904 30.23 -1.44 20.62
C ILE A 904 29.85 -1.99 21.99
N SER A 905 30.25 -1.31 23.06
CA SER A 905 29.76 -1.58 24.43
C SER A 905 28.65 -0.59 24.78
N HIS A 906 27.53 -1.07 25.33
CA HIS A 906 26.41 -0.24 25.79
C HIS A 906 25.80 -0.79 27.08
N GLU A 907 25.26 0.09 27.91
CA GLU A 907 24.52 -0.27 29.13
C GLU A 907 23.14 -0.89 28.82
N GLU A 908 22.63 -0.73 27.60
CA GLU A 908 21.44 -1.44 27.10
C GLU A 908 21.53 -1.64 25.57
N LEU A 909 21.77 -2.85 25.09
CA LEU A 909 21.97 -3.11 23.66
C LEU A 909 20.70 -2.92 22.81
N SER A 910 19.50 -3.04 23.40
CA SER A 910 18.23 -2.86 22.69
C SER A 910 17.87 -1.39 22.41
N ASP A 911 18.67 -0.44 22.86
CA ASP A 911 18.51 0.97 22.51
C ASP A 911 19.25 1.37 21.21
N LEU A 912 20.22 0.55 20.77
CA LEU A 912 21.03 0.83 19.59
C LEU A 912 20.37 0.41 18.26
N GLU A 913 20.21 1.35 17.33
CA GLU A 913 20.04 1.06 15.90
C GLU A 913 21.37 1.29 15.17
N ILE A 914 21.81 0.32 14.36
CA ILE A 914 23.04 0.43 13.56
C ILE A 914 22.71 0.25 12.09
N SER A 915 23.20 1.16 11.26
CA SER A 915 22.99 1.16 9.80
C SER A 915 24.23 1.56 9.02
N LEU A 916 24.41 0.96 7.85
CA LEU A 916 25.45 1.32 6.88
C LEU A 916 24.81 2.09 5.71
N THR A 917 25.43 3.21 5.33
CA THR A 917 25.04 4.01 4.16
C THR A 917 26.21 4.07 3.17
N ASN A 918 25.96 3.76 1.89
CA ASN A 918 26.97 3.82 0.83
C ASN A 918 27.11 5.24 0.21
N PRO A 919 28.13 5.50 -0.62
CA PRO A 919 28.33 6.80 -1.28
C PRO A 919 27.18 7.24 -2.21
N ALA A 920 26.32 6.32 -2.64
CA ALA A 920 25.12 6.59 -3.44
C ALA A 920 23.89 6.98 -2.59
N GLY A 921 24.05 7.11 -1.26
CA GLY A 921 22.98 7.48 -0.33
C GLY A 921 22.03 6.33 0.04
N GLN A 922 22.34 5.09 -0.35
CA GLN A 922 21.52 3.92 -0.03
C GLN A 922 21.86 3.43 1.38
N ARG A 923 20.84 3.28 2.24
CA ARG A 923 20.97 2.91 3.66
C ARG A 923 20.42 1.51 3.94
N VAL A 924 21.16 0.70 4.69
CA VAL A 924 20.76 -0.63 5.18
C VAL A 924 20.88 -0.68 6.71
N VAL A 925 19.82 -1.08 7.40
CA VAL A 925 19.84 -1.30 8.87
C VAL A 925 20.35 -2.71 9.16
N VAL A 926 21.52 -2.81 9.78
CA VAL A 926 22.18 -4.09 10.08
C VAL A 926 21.76 -4.65 11.43
N TYR A 927 21.46 -3.77 12.40
CA TYR A 927 21.03 -4.11 13.75
C TYR A 927 19.88 -3.18 14.20
N PRO A 928 18.63 -3.65 14.18
CA PRO A 928 17.45 -2.86 14.53
C PRO A 928 17.03 -3.10 15.98
N ARG A 929 17.84 -2.67 16.96
CA ARG A 929 17.45 -2.63 18.38
C ARG A 929 17.05 -4.00 18.97
N LEU A 930 17.94 -4.98 18.82
CA LEU A 930 17.78 -6.30 19.43
C LEU A 930 18.50 -6.40 20.79
N CYS A 931 18.33 -7.52 21.48
CA CYS A 931 19.05 -7.94 22.69
C CYS A 931 18.93 -7.02 23.91
N VAL A 932 18.12 -7.43 24.89
CA VAL A 932 17.95 -6.70 26.16
C VAL A 932 19.15 -6.91 27.07
N GLY A 933 19.62 -5.84 27.71
CA GLY A 933 20.62 -5.81 28.76
C GLY A 933 21.96 -5.17 28.37
N ALA A 934 22.75 -4.83 29.40
CA ALA A 934 24.11 -4.32 29.25
C ALA A 934 25.05 -5.36 28.63
N GLY A 935 25.92 -4.92 27.71
CA GLY A 935 26.92 -5.81 27.12
C GLY A 935 27.74 -5.18 26.00
N THR A 936 28.54 -6.03 25.36
CA THR A 936 29.35 -5.66 24.19
C THR A 936 28.85 -6.41 22.96
N LEU A 937 28.34 -5.67 21.98
CA LEU A 937 28.07 -6.17 20.64
C LEU A 937 29.40 -6.27 19.88
N ALA A 938 30.04 -7.44 19.98
CA ALA A 938 31.25 -7.81 19.25
C ALA A 938 30.90 -8.83 18.14
N VAL A 939 30.62 -8.35 16.92
CA VAL A 939 30.00 -9.16 15.84
C VAL A 939 30.53 -8.77 14.46
N SER A 940 30.41 -9.68 13.49
CA SER A 940 30.57 -9.40 12.06
C SER A 940 29.26 -9.66 11.31
N PHE A 941 28.94 -8.83 10.32
CA PHE A 941 27.77 -8.99 9.44
C PHE A 941 28.19 -9.41 8.03
N ASP A 942 27.59 -10.50 7.56
CA ASP A 942 27.77 -11.04 6.21
C ASP A 942 26.45 -11.69 5.75
N ASP A 943 25.93 -11.30 4.59
CA ASP A 943 24.71 -11.87 4.00
C ASP A 943 24.80 -13.40 3.76
N SER A 944 26.03 -13.93 3.63
CA SER A 944 26.31 -15.36 3.46
C SER A 944 26.39 -16.15 4.77
N ALA A 945 26.35 -15.50 5.93
CA ALA A 945 26.48 -16.16 7.22
C ALA A 945 25.38 -17.24 7.41
N PRO A 946 25.69 -18.41 7.98
CA PRO A 946 24.69 -19.47 8.19
C PRO A 946 23.68 -19.10 9.29
N ASN A 947 24.10 -18.29 10.27
CA ASN A 947 23.29 -17.90 11.42
C ASN A 947 22.55 -16.57 11.17
N ALA A 948 21.28 -16.50 11.56
CA ALA A 948 20.55 -15.23 11.63
C ALA A 948 21.02 -14.42 12.84
N LEU A 949 20.86 -13.10 12.80
CA LEU A 949 20.99 -12.24 13.99
C LEU A 949 19.92 -12.66 15.02
N ALA A 950 20.36 -13.16 16.17
CA ALA A 950 19.53 -13.61 17.28
C ALA A 950 20.26 -13.38 18.61
N CYS A 951 19.52 -13.26 19.71
CA CYS A 951 20.06 -12.91 21.02
C CYS A 951 20.09 -14.10 21.98
N PRO A 952 21.12 -14.23 22.83
CA PRO A 952 22.32 -13.39 22.91
C PRO A 952 23.26 -13.60 21.71
N VAL A 953 23.88 -12.53 21.22
CA VAL A 953 24.89 -12.62 20.15
C VAL A 953 26.23 -13.05 20.78
N GLY A 954 26.80 -14.15 20.29
CA GLY A 954 28.12 -14.60 20.74
C GLY A 954 29.23 -13.65 20.28
N ALA A 955 30.15 -13.32 21.19
CA ALA A 955 31.29 -12.46 20.86
C ALA A 955 32.16 -13.08 19.75
N GLY A 956 32.46 -12.29 18.71
CA GLY A 956 33.19 -12.73 17.52
C GLY A 956 32.34 -13.52 16.50
N ALA A 957 31.03 -13.67 16.72
CA ALA A 957 30.16 -14.35 15.77
C ALA A 957 30.06 -13.59 14.43
N THR A 958 29.94 -14.33 13.33
CA THR A 958 29.50 -13.78 12.04
C THR A 958 28.05 -14.18 11.81
N VAL A 959 27.16 -13.21 11.61
CA VAL A 959 25.70 -13.40 11.45
C VAL A 959 25.16 -12.62 10.26
N ARG A 960 23.97 -12.98 9.77
CA ARG A 960 23.30 -12.19 8.73
C ARG A 960 22.78 -10.87 9.32
N PRO A 961 22.94 -9.73 8.64
CA PRO A 961 22.33 -8.47 9.05
C PRO A 961 20.79 -8.56 8.99
N ALA A 962 20.10 -7.69 9.72
CA ALA A 962 18.63 -7.69 9.72
C ALA A 962 18.01 -7.29 8.37
N ALA A 963 18.65 -6.38 7.65
CA ALA A 963 18.39 -6.12 6.23
C ALA A 963 19.64 -6.46 5.41
N SER A 964 19.45 -7.10 4.25
CA SER A 964 20.53 -7.57 3.39
C SER A 964 21.31 -6.43 2.73
N PHE A 965 22.63 -6.63 2.60
CA PHE A 965 23.51 -5.72 1.86
C PHE A 965 23.28 -5.71 0.34
N ALA A 966 22.41 -6.57 -0.20
CA ALA A 966 22.05 -6.59 -1.62
C ALA A 966 21.61 -5.23 -2.17
N ALA A 967 21.03 -4.36 -1.33
CA ALA A 967 20.63 -3.01 -1.70
C ALA A 967 21.82 -2.05 -1.97
N LEU A 968 23.04 -2.40 -1.56
CA LEU A 968 24.26 -1.60 -1.72
C LEU A 968 25.16 -2.07 -2.88
N LEU A 969 24.76 -3.11 -3.61
CA LEU A 969 25.56 -3.73 -4.67
C LEU A 969 25.38 -3.00 -6.02
N GLY A 970 26.42 -3.02 -6.85
CA GLY A 970 26.44 -2.41 -8.19
C GLY A 970 26.71 -0.90 -8.21
N SER A 971 26.65 -0.22 -7.05
CA SER A 971 27.08 1.18 -6.89
C SER A 971 28.60 1.32 -7.07
N PRO A 972 29.11 2.53 -7.35
CA PRO A 972 30.54 2.82 -7.17
C PRO A 972 30.96 2.56 -5.72
N ALA A 973 32.17 2.07 -5.51
CA ALA A 973 32.76 1.94 -4.17
C ALA A 973 33.38 3.25 -3.67
N THR A 974 33.87 4.12 -4.57
CA THR A 974 34.44 5.44 -4.23
C THR A 974 33.47 6.32 -3.44
N GLY A 975 34.00 6.92 -2.37
CA GLY A 975 33.34 7.95 -1.57
C GLY A 975 33.21 7.58 -0.10
N SER A 976 32.31 8.26 0.58
CA SER A 976 32.08 8.12 2.02
C SER A 976 31.13 6.98 2.33
N TRP A 977 31.64 5.95 3.00
CA TRP A 977 30.84 4.89 3.63
C TRP A 977 30.62 5.23 5.09
N THR A 978 29.35 5.40 5.48
CA THR A 978 28.98 5.90 6.81
C THR A 978 28.28 4.81 7.59
N LEU A 979 28.88 4.34 8.69
CA LEU A 979 28.16 3.59 9.71
C LEU A 979 27.57 4.56 10.73
N THR A 980 26.25 4.54 10.86
CA THR A 980 25.51 5.31 11.86
C THR A 980 25.12 4.39 13.02
N VAL A 981 25.42 4.83 14.24
CA VAL A 981 24.95 4.23 15.49
C VAL A 981 24.03 5.25 16.15
N ALA A 982 22.75 4.94 16.27
CA ALA A 982 21.78 5.76 16.98
C ALA A 982 21.40 5.07 18.28
N ASP A 983 21.68 5.69 19.42
CA ASP A 983 21.12 5.29 20.70
C ASP A 983 19.79 6.01 20.91
N ASN A 984 18.70 5.24 20.93
CA ASN A 984 17.34 5.74 20.79
C ASN A 984 16.62 5.97 22.13
N ASN A 985 17.33 5.88 23.26
CA ASN A 985 16.74 6.01 24.59
C ASN A 985 17.70 6.78 25.54
N PRO A 986 17.35 7.99 25.98
CA PRO A 986 18.25 8.79 26.80
C PRO A 986 18.39 8.20 28.22
N GLY A 987 19.62 8.22 28.76
CA GLY A 987 19.90 7.88 30.16
C GLY A 987 21.02 6.85 30.37
N ASN A 988 21.36 6.08 29.33
CA ASN A 988 22.32 4.97 29.36
C ASN A 988 23.51 5.27 28.45
N GLY A 989 24.73 4.88 28.83
CA GLY A 989 25.96 5.19 28.10
C GLY A 989 26.61 4.02 27.38
N GLY A 990 27.63 4.33 26.60
CA GLY A 990 28.49 3.32 25.98
C GLY A 990 29.71 3.86 25.27
N THR A 991 30.33 3.01 24.44
CA THR A 991 31.50 3.34 23.62
C THR A 991 31.45 2.57 22.32
N PHE A 992 31.51 3.28 21.20
CA PHE A 992 31.73 2.69 19.89
C PHE A 992 33.24 2.49 19.71
N GLN A 993 33.71 1.24 19.79
CA GLN A 993 35.14 0.93 19.91
C GLN A 993 35.82 0.76 18.55
N GLY A 994 35.14 0.14 17.58
CA GLY A 994 35.70 -0.13 16.26
C GLY A 994 34.73 -0.80 15.30
N TRP A 995 35.05 -0.73 14.01
CA TRP A 995 34.52 -1.58 12.95
C TRP A 995 35.46 -1.54 11.74
N THR A 996 35.38 -2.56 10.90
CA THR A 996 36.09 -2.66 9.63
C THR A 996 35.07 -2.89 8.52
N LEU A 997 35.16 -2.10 7.45
CA LEU A 997 34.38 -2.32 6.23
C LEU A 997 35.21 -3.19 5.28
N GLU A 998 34.73 -4.39 4.95
CA GLU A 998 35.30 -5.22 3.88
C GLU A 998 34.42 -5.05 2.64
N LEU A 999 34.95 -4.37 1.61
CA LEU A 999 34.31 -4.24 0.30
C LEU A 999 34.99 -5.17 -0.68
N CYS A 1000 34.18 -5.90 -1.46
CA CYS A 1000 34.65 -6.59 -2.64
C CYS A 1000 34.16 -5.84 -3.88
N THR A 1001 35.09 -5.50 -4.78
CA THR A 1001 34.81 -4.75 -6.00
C THR A 1001 35.11 -5.58 -7.25
N LEU A 1002 34.48 -5.22 -8.37
CA LEU A 1002 34.74 -5.78 -9.70
C LEU A 1002 35.31 -4.70 -10.60
N ASP A 1003 36.37 -5.04 -11.33
CA ASP A 1003 37.01 -4.14 -12.27
C ASP A 1003 36.02 -3.71 -13.37
N ALA A 1004 35.87 -2.41 -13.57
CA ALA A 1004 34.88 -1.91 -14.52
C ALA A 1004 35.30 -2.14 -15.99
N LEU A 1005 34.33 -2.54 -16.84
CA LEU A 1005 34.46 -2.35 -18.29
C LEU A 1005 34.60 -0.85 -18.60
N PRO A 1006 35.36 -0.46 -19.63
CA PRO A 1006 35.54 0.94 -19.95
C PRO A 1006 34.25 1.56 -20.50
N ALA A 1007 34.12 2.87 -20.32
CA ALA A 1007 32.97 3.61 -20.87
C ALA A 1007 33.03 3.64 -22.40
N ALA A 1008 31.87 3.59 -23.05
CA ALA A 1008 31.80 3.65 -24.51
C ALA A 1008 32.15 5.06 -25.02
N PRO A 1009 32.91 5.19 -26.13
CA PRO A 1009 33.15 6.47 -26.79
C PRO A 1009 31.85 7.15 -27.21
N VAL A 1010 31.77 8.47 -27.03
CA VAL A 1010 30.58 9.26 -27.39
C VAL A 1010 30.88 10.29 -28.48
N SER A 1011 29.83 10.84 -29.09
CA SER A 1011 29.93 11.82 -30.18
C SER A 1011 30.74 11.34 -31.40
N PHE A 1012 30.82 10.03 -31.62
CA PHE A 1012 31.57 9.44 -32.72
C PHE A 1012 31.04 9.91 -34.08
N THR A 1013 31.92 10.52 -34.87
CA THR A 1013 31.60 11.07 -36.20
C THR A 1013 32.70 10.72 -37.19
N ALA A 1014 32.31 10.14 -38.33
CA ALA A 1014 33.18 10.04 -39.51
C ALA A 1014 32.96 11.29 -40.39
N LEU A 1015 34.05 12.01 -40.70
CA LEU A 1015 34.05 13.22 -41.53
C LEU A 1015 33.95 12.90 -43.03
N PRO A 1016 33.50 13.84 -43.87
CA PRO A 1016 33.44 13.65 -45.32
C PRO A 1016 34.80 13.23 -45.92
N PRO A 1017 34.83 12.29 -46.89
CA PRO A 1017 36.06 11.72 -47.40
C PRO A 1017 36.89 12.71 -48.22
N SER A 1018 38.20 12.75 -47.95
CA SER A 1018 39.20 13.43 -48.78
C SER A 1018 39.68 12.48 -49.88
N VAL A 1019 39.14 12.64 -51.09
CA VAL A 1019 39.37 11.73 -52.23
C VAL A 1019 40.63 12.11 -53.02
N GLN A 1020 41.48 11.13 -53.29
CA GLN A 1020 42.63 11.18 -54.21
C GLN A 1020 42.43 10.18 -55.36
N ALA A 1021 43.35 10.17 -56.34
CA ALA A 1021 43.22 9.36 -57.54
C ALA A 1021 43.04 7.85 -57.27
N THR A 1022 43.76 7.30 -56.29
CA THR A 1022 43.81 5.85 -55.99
C THR A 1022 43.30 5.46 -54.60
N SER A 1023 42.91 6.43 -53.77
CA SER A 1023 42.40 6.22 -52.42
C SER A 1023 41.57 7.42 -51.92
N ALA A 1024 40.87 7.26 -50.80
CA ALA A 1024 40.26 8.35 -50.06
C ALA A 1024 40.54 8.18 -48.57
N ALA A 1025 40.86 9.28 -47.88
CA ALA A 1025 41.00 9.31 -46.43
C ALA A 1025 39.65 9.66 -45.78
N ILE A 1026 39.24 8.90 -44.77
CA ILE A 1026 38.08 9.17 -43.92
C ILE A 1026 38.58 9.34 -42.49
N ASP A 1027 38.47 10.57 -42.00
CA ASP A 1027 38.83 10.95 -40.63
C ASP A 1027 37.67 10.65 -39.67
N MET A 1028 37.97 10.06 -38.53
CA MET A 1028 37.02 9.74 -37.47
C MET A 1028 37.43 10.45 -36.18
N LEU A 1029 36.46 11.06 -35.51
CA LEU A 1029 36.61 11.77 -34.25
C LEU A 1029 35.62 11.22 -33.22
N TRP A 1030 36.04 11.10 -31.96
CA TRP A 1030 35.16 10.81 -30.82
C TRP A 1030 35.63 11.53 -29.56
N VAL A 1031 34.71 11.63 -28.60
CA VAL A 1031 35.02 12.05 -27.23
C VAL A 1031 35.29 10.80 -26.41
N ASP A 1032 36.48 10.75 -25.82
CA ASP A 1032 36.79 9.75 -24.81
C ASP A 1032 35.96 10.00 -23.53
N LYS A 1033 35.50 8.91 -22.95
CA LYS A 1033 34.72 8.86 -21.72
C LYS A 1033 35.20 7.80 -20.74
N ALA A 1034 36.16 6.96 -21.15
CA ALA A 1034 36.80 6.04 -20.25
C ALA A 1034 37.93 6.75 -19.49
N ASP A 1035 38.22 6.23 -18.30
CA ASP A 1035 39.34 6.63 -17.44
C ASP A 1035 40.19 5.40 -17.04
N ASN A 1036 39.86 4.24 -17.61
CA ASN A 1036 40.33 2.91 -17.25
C ASN A 1036 40.53 1.99 -18.48
N GLU A 1037 40.58 2.56 -19.67
CA GLU A 1037 40.85 1.86 -20.93
C GLU A 1037 42.35 1.67 -21.15
N THR A 1038 42.73 0.54 -21.77
CA THR A 1038 44.09 0.32 -22.29
C THR A 1038 44.19 0.61 -23.79
N GLY A 1039 43.05 0.83 -24.46
CA GLY A 1039 42.99 1.15 -25.88
C GLY A 1039 41.59 1.24 -26.46
N PHE A 1040 41.52 1.41 -27.79
CA PHE A 1040 40.29 1.42 -28.57
C PHE A 1040 40.35 0.44 -29.74
N GLU A 1041 39.20 -0.09 -30.15
CA GLU A 1041 39.04 -0.86 -31.37
C GLU A 1041 38.11 -0.14 -32.33
N VAL A 1042 38.57 0.08 -33.57
CA VAL A 1042 37.78 0.68 -34.65
C VAL A 1042 37.37 -0.41 -35.63
N GLU A 1043 36.09 -0.47 -35.95
CA GLU A 1043 35.53 -1.39 -36.94
C GLU A 1043 34.90 -0.66 -38.12
N ARG A 1044 34.88 -1.35 -39.27
CA ARG A 1044 34.35 -0.86 -40.54
C ARG A 1044 33.49 -1.92 -41.22
N SER A 1045 32.35 -1.48 -41.75
CA SER A 1045 31.50 -2.21 -42.71
C SER A 1045 31.53 -1.53 -44.08
N ARG A 1046 31.28 -2.30 -45.15
CA ARG A 1046 31.13 -1.80 -46.53
C ARG A 1046 29.70 -2.05 -47.02
N GLY A 1047 29.09 -1.03 -47.64
CA GLY A 1047 27.88 -1.13 -48.47
C GLY A 1047 26.64 -1.69 -47.77
N GLY A 1048 26.10 -0.96 -46.78
CA GLY A 1048 24.82 -1.29 -46.13
C GLY A 1048 24.79 -2.62 -45.34
N SER A 1049 25.92 -3.30 -45.20
CA SER A 1049 26.03 -4.58 -44.48
C SER A 1049 26.07 -4.36 -42.96
N THR A 1050 25.41 -5.24 -42.22
CA THR A 1050 25.50 -5.30 -40.75
C THR A 1050 26.78 -6.01 -40.25
N ALA A 1051 27.60 -6.54 -41.16
CA ALA A 1051 28.86 -7.21 -40.83
C ALA A 1051 30.04 -6.23 -40.76
N PHE A 1052 30.45 -5.90 -39.53
CA PHE A 1052 31.62 -5.07 -39.25
C PHE A 1052 32.90 -5.90 -39.13
N THR A 1053 34.04 -5.30 -39.50
CA THR A 1053 35.38 -5.89 -39.41
C THR A 1053 36.31 -4.93 -38.67
N ARG A 1054 37.08 -5.41 -37.69
CA ARG A 1054 38.08 -4.60 -36.96
C ARG A 1054 39.22 -4.20 -37.89
N ILE A 1055 39.44 -2.89 -38.04
CA ILE A 1055 40.48 -2.32 -38.92
C ILE A 1055 41.66 -1.72 -38.16
N ALA A 1056 41.47 -1.35 -36.89
CA ALA A 1056 42.54 -0.82 -36.04
C ALA A 1056 42.33 -1.18 -34.57
N THR A 1057 43.44 -1.24 -33.85
CA THR A 1057 43.52 -1.20 -32.39
C THR A 1057 44.47 -0.06 -32.02
N LEU A 1058 44.02 0.84 -31.16
CA LEU A 1058 44.66 2.11 -30.83
C LEU A 1058 44.99 2.16 -29.33
N PRO A 1059 46.02 2.91 -28.90
CA PRO A 1059 46.34 3.04 -27.47
C PRO A 1059 45.27 3.84 -26.71
N ALA A 1060 45.33 3.76 -25.38
CA ALA A 1060 44.50 4.54 -24.45
C ALA A 1060 44.53 6.05 -24.78
N ASN A 1061 43.47 6.77 -24.40
CA ASN A 1061 43.28 8.21 -24.63
C ASN A 1061 43.28 8.67 -26.12
N THR A 1062 43.20 7.73 -27.08
CA THR A 1062 43.08 8.09 -28.51
C THR A 1062 41.67 8.57 -28.83
N THR A 1063 41.53 9.76 -29.42
CA THR A 1063 40.24 10.40 -29.79
C THR A 1063 40.03 10.57 -31.31
N PHE A 1064 40.98 10.10 -32.12
CA PHE A 1064 41.01 10.30 -33.56
C PHE A 1064 41.62 9.10 -34.29
N PHE A 1065 41.13 8.81 -35.51
CA PHE A 1065 41.73 7.83 -36.41
C PHE A 1065 41.37 8.11 -37.88
N THR A 1066 42.31 7.91 -38.80
CA THR A 1066 42.08 8.03 -40.26
C THR A 1066 42.10 6.66 -40.93
N ASP A 1067 41.03 6.27 -41.61
CA ASP A 1067 41.02 5.10 -42.50
C ASP A 1067 41.26 5.52 -43.95
N ASN A 1068 42.14 4.79 -44.66
CA ASN A 1068 42.49 5.06 -46.05
C ASN A 1068 41.90 3.97 -46.94
N VAL A 1069 40.79 4.28 -47.63
CA VAL A 1069 40.04 3.32 -48.44
C VAL A 1069 40.38 3.43 -49.93
N THR A 1070 40.49 2.30 -50.62
CA THR A 1070 40.97 2.22 -52.02
C THR A 1070 39.87 1.89 -53.04
N GLY A 1071 38.60 2.03 -52.67
CA GLY A 1071 37.48 1.75 -53.58
C GLY A 1071 36.25 2.58 -53.27
N ASN A 1072 35.46 2.87 -54.31
CA ASN A 1072 34.21 3.60 -54.19
C ASN A 1072 33.14 2.76 -53.46
N GLY A 1073 32.22 3.42 -52.77
CA GLY A 1073 31.14 2.79 -52.00
C GLY A 1073 30.88 3.48 -50.66
N GLN A 1074 29.87 2.99 -49.93
CA GLN A 1074 29.57 3.44 -48.58
C GLN A 1074 30.41 2.67 -47.55
N TYR A 1075 30.94 3.40 -46.57
CA TYR A 1075 31.73 2.89 -45.45
C TYR A 1075 31.08 3.34 -44.15
N CYS A 1076 30.74 2.39 -43.28
CA CYS A 1076 30.18 2.65 -41.95
C CYS A 1076 31.18 2.24 -40.88
N TYR A 1077 31.33 3.06 -39.85
CA TYR A 1077 32.31 2.89 -38.80
C TYR A 1077 31.67 2.92 -37.41
N ARG A 1078 32.34 2.26 -36.46
CA ARG A 1078 32.04 2.32 -35.04
C ARG A 1078 33.30 2.05 -34.22
N VAL A 1079 33.37 2.59 -33.01
CA VAL A 1079 34.53 2.45 -32.11
C VAL A 1079 34.09 1.98 -30.72
N ARG A 1080 34.93 1.22 -30.02
CA ARG A 1080 34.74 0.86 -28.61
C ARG A 1080 36.04 0.97 -27.83
N ALA A 1081 35.96 1.28 -26.55
CA ALA A 1081 37.09 1.22 -25.62
C ALA A 1081 37.33 -0.23 -25.18
N VAL A 1082 38.56 -0.57 -24.82
CA VAL A 1082 38.95 -1.90 -24.31
C VAL A 1082 39.93 -1.79 -23.14
N ASN A 1083 39.83 -2.69 -22.18
CA ASN A 1083 40.81 -2.89 -21.12
C ASN A 1083 41.07 -4.40 -20.88
N THR A 1084 41.80 -4.73 -19.81
CA THR A 1084 42.12 -6.13 -19.45
C THR A 1084 40.91 -6.95 -19.00
N VAL A 1085 39.80 -6.30 -18.62
CA VAL A 1085 38.53 -6.94 -18.23
C VAL A 1085 37.69 -7.28 -19.46
N GLY A 1086 37.64 -6.37 -20.43
CA GLY A 1086 36.91 -6.56 -21.68
C GLY A 1086 36.70 -5.27 -22.48
N ALA A 1087 35.70 -5.31 -23.35
CA ALA A 1087 35.37 -4.21 -24.25
C ALA A 1087 34.08 -3.49 -23.85
N SER A 1088 34.02 -2.18 -24.06
CA SER A 1088 32.79 -1.39 -23.94
C SER A 1088 31.77 -1.79 -25.02
N THR A 1089 30.53 -1.31 -24.88
CA THR A 1089 29.63 -1.22 -26.04
C THR A 1089 30.23 -0.33 -27.12
N TYR A 1090 29.90 -0.57 -28.39
CA TYR A 1090 30.29 0.30 -29.47
C TYR A 1090 29.58 1.67 -29.39
N SER A 1091 30.21 2.68 -29.96
CA SER A 1091 29.61 3.98 -30.27
C SER A 1091 28.41 3.83 -31.21
N THR A 1092 27.64 4.91 -31.37
CA THR A 1092 26.75 5.07 -32.53
C THR A 1092 27.52 4.88 -33.83
N GLU A 1093 26.90 4.26 -34.82
CA GLU A 1093 27.50 4.03 -36.13
C GLU A 1093 27.48 5.32 -36.98
N SER A 1094 28.57 5.62 -37.67
CA SER A 1094 28.68 6.79 -38.56
C SER A 1094 29.15 6.37 -39.95
N CYS A 1095 28.45 6.80 -41.00
CA CYS A 1095 28.67 6.34 -42.37
C CYS A 1095 29.04 7.48 -43.33
N GLN A 1096 29.93 7.19 -44.27
CA GLN A 1096 30.37 8.10 -45.33
C GLN A 1096 30.42 7.39 -46.69
N THR A 1097 30.21 8.13 -47.78
CA THR A 1097 30.18 7.57 -49.15
C THR A 1097 31.34 8.12 -49.97
N VAL A 1098 32.18 7.21 -50.49
CA VAL A 1098 33.32 7.53 -51.34
C VAL A 1098 32.98 7.32 -52.81
N ALA A 1099 33.26 8.33 -53.63
CA ALA A 1099 33.18 8.28 -55.08
C ALA A 1099 34.37 9.03 -55.70
N GLY A 1100 34.89 8.55 -56.84
CA GLY A 1100 35.96 9.21 -57.60
C GLY A 1100 37.31 8.49 -57.61
N ILE A 1101 37.49 7.38 -56.87
CA ILE A 1101 38.72 6.58 -56.94
C ILE A 1101 38.77 5.82 -58.28
N THR A 1102 39.88 5.92 -59.01
CA THR A 1102 40.14 5.17 -60.26
C THR A 1102 41.18 4.08 -60.02
N SER A 1103 40.76 2.81 -60.13
CA SER A 1103 41.60 1.65 -59.80
C SER A 1103 42.49 1.21 -60.96
N VAL A 1104 43.81 1.32 -60.81
CA VAL A 1104 44.80 0.58 -61.63
C VAL A 1104 45.88 0.00 -60.73
N ASN A 1105 46.01 -1.34 -60.70
CA ASN A 1105 46.97 -2.05 -59.85
C ASN A 1105 48.38 -2.06 -60.45
N ALA A 1106 49.32 -1.37 -59.79
CA ALA A 1106 50.73 -1.33 -60.21
C ALA A 1106 51.45 -2.70 -60.11
N ALA A 1107 51.02 -3.59 -59.20
CA ALA A 1107 51.68 -4.88 -58.95
C ALA A 1107 51.71 -5.81 -60.18
N THR A 1108 50.67 -5.77 -61.01
CA THR A 1108 50.56 -6.59 -62.24
C THR A 1108 51.51 -6.15 -63.36
N LEU A 1109 52.12 -4.97 -63.29
CA LEU A 1109 53.08 -4.49 -64.30
C LEU A 1109 54.52 -4.96 -64.06
N GLN A 1110 54.89 -5.31 -62.82
CA GLN A 1110 56.26 -5.77 -62.52
C GLN A 1110 56.58 -7.15 -63.10
N GLN A 1111 55.59 -8.04 -63.19
CA GLN A 1111 55.78 -9.39 -63.75
C GLN A 1111 55.81 -9.42 -65.28
N SER A 1112 55.34 -8.34 -65.93
CA SER A 1112 55.32 -8.16 -67.38
C SER A 1112 56.66 -7.70 -67.98
N VAL A 1113 57.68 -7.39 -67.18
CA VAL A 1113 59.00 -6.93 -67.67
C VAL A 1113 60.04 -8.02 -67.42
N ILE A 1114 60.40 -8.73 -68.50
CA ILE A 1114 61.35 -9.83 -68.49
C ILE A 1114 62.69 -9.30 -69.02
N VAL A 1115 63.80 -9.65 -68.37
CA VAL A 1115 65.15 -9.26 -68.82
C VAL A 1115 66.09 -10.45 -68.80
N ALA A 1116 66.67 -10.80 -69.95
CA ALA A 1116 67.51 -11.97 -70.14
C ALA A 1116 68.64 -11.75 -71.17
N PRO A 1117 69.78 -12.44 -71.08
CA PRO A 1117 70.23 -13.20 -69.90
C PRO A 1117 70.48 -12.26 -68.72
N ASN A 1118 70.30 -12.77 -67.50
CA ASN A 1118 70.49 -12.00 -66.26
C ASN A 1118 70.84 -12.99 -65.14
N PRO A 1119 72.13 -13.18 -64.78
CA PRO A 1119 73.28 -12.31 -65.11
C PRO A 1119 73.69 -12.24 -66.59
N SER A 1120 74.45 -11.20 -66.94
CA SER A 1120 75.01 -10.98 -68.28
C SER A 1120 76.34 -10.21 -68.20
N THR A 1121 77.22 -10.34 -69.20
CA THR A 1121 78.44 -9.53 -69.34
C THR A 1121 78.20 -8.04 -69.66
N GLY A 1122 76.93 -7.64 -69.82
CA GLY A 1122 76.51 -6.24 -69.98
C GLY A 1122 75.44 -6.02 -71.05
N LEU A 1123 75.22 -7.00 -71.92
CA LEU A 1123 74.18 -6.96 -72.97
C LEU A 1123 72.94 -7.72 -72.50
N PHE A 1124 71.82 -7.00 -72.34
CA PHE A 1124 70.54 -7.56 -71.90
C PHE A 1124 69.49 -7.41 -73.02
N GLN A 1125 68.55 -8.33 -73.14
CA GLN A 1125 67.30 -8.14 -73.88
C GLN A 1125 66.18 -7.85 -72.90
N VAL A 1126 65.51 -6.71 -73.07
CA VAL A 1126 64.36 -6.30 -72.25
C VAL A 1126 63.09 -6.55 -73.05
N THR A 1127 62.20 -7.39 -72.51
CA THR A 1127 60.88 -7.72 -73.08
C THR A 1127 59.80 -7.16 -72.17
N ILE A 1128 58.90 -6.35 -72.72
CA ILE A 1128 57.75 -5.76 -72.01
C ILE A 1128 56.49 -6.37 -72.62
N ASP A 1129 55.88 -7.31 -71.90
CA ASP A 1129 54.74 -8.12 -72.36
C ASP A 1129 53.46 -7.76 -71.59
N THR A 1130 52.64 -6.90 -72.19
CA THR A 1130 51.46 -6.33 -71.53
C THR A 1130 50.51 -5.71 -72.55
N ALA A 1131 49.20 -5.74 -72.26
CA ALA A 1131 48.21 -5.03 -73.07
C ALA A 1131 48.45 -3.49 -73.11
N GLN A 1132 49.22 -2.90 -72.18
CA GLN A 1132 49.46 -1.46 -72.15
C GLN A 1132 50.22 -0.93 -73.38
N ARG A 1133 49.79 0.24 -73.87
CA ARG A 1133 50.31 0.95 -75.06
C ARG A 1133 50.61 2.41 -74.72
N GLY A 1134 51.41 3.06 -75.57
CA GLY A 1134 51.74 4.48 -75.45
C GLY A 1134 53.19 4.73 -75.05
N SER A 1135 53.49 5.96 -74.65
CA SER A 1135 54.85 6.39 -74.30
C SER A 1135 55.31 5.79 -72.96
N MET A 1136 56.56 5.36 -72.92
CA MET A 1136 57.21 4.70 -71.80
C MET A 1136 58.61 5.27 -71.61
N ASN A 1137 59.00 5.52 -70.36
CA ASN A 1137 60.36 5.96 -70.02
C ASN A 1137 61.07 4.88 -69.21
N LEU A 1138 62.22 4.42 -69.67
CA LEU A 1138 63.08 3.48 -69.00
C LEU A 1138 64.33 4.20 -68.51
N ARG A 1139 64.75 3.94 -67.28
CA ARG A 1139 66.06 4.33 -66.74
C ARG A 1139 66.73 3.17 -66.03
N VAL A 1140 68.05 3.12 -66.07
CA VAL A 1140 68.85 2.18 -65.26
C VAL A 1140 69.64 2.97 -64.23
N ILE A 1141 69.67 2.45 -63.01
CA ILE A 1141 70.28 3.06 -61.83
C ILE A 1141 71.29 2.08 -61.25
N ASP A 1142 72.48 2.56 -60.86
CA ASP A 1142 73.51 1.76 -60.20
C ASP A 1142 73.21 1.51 -58.71
N ALA A 1143 73.97 0.61 -58.07
CA ALA A 1143 73.73 0.20 -56.67
C ALA A 1143 73.81 1.34 -55.64
N VAL A 1144 74.37 2.50 -55.99
CA VAL A 1144 74.43 3.70 -55.13
C VAL A 1144 73.36 4.75 -55.49
N GLY A 1145 72.43 4.42 -56.38
CA GLY A 1145 71.26 5.25 -56.70
C GLY A 1145 71.45 6.25 -57.83
N ARG A 1146 72.58 6.22 -58.55
CA ARG A 1146 72.84 7.15 -59.66
C ARG A 1146 72.31 6.59 -60.99
N GLN A 1147 71.61 7.41 -61.76
CA GLN A 1147 71.12 7.03 -63.09
C GLN A 1147 72.28 6.91 -64.09
N VAL A 1148 72.44 5.72 -64.67
CA VAL A 1148 73.51 5.38 -65.63
C VAL A 1148 73.01 5.22 -67.07
N TYR A 1149 71.70 5.02 -67.26
CA TYR A 1149 71.07 4.92 -68.59
C TYR A 1149 69.66 5.51 -68.54
N THR A 1150 69.19 6.09 -69.65
CA THR A 1150 67.78 6.47 -69.82
C THR A 1150 67.37 6.43 -71.30
N ARG A 1151 66.12 6.05 -71.57
CA ARG A 1151 65.52 5.98 -72.91
C ARG A 1151 64.01 6.13 -72.83
N THR A 1152 63.43 6.98 -73.67
CA THR A 1152 61.98 7.06 -73.90
C THR A 1152 61.62 6.38 -75.22
N PHE A 1153 60.52 5.66 -75.27
CA PHE A 1153 60.00 4.99 -76.47
C PHE A 1153 58.48 4.83 -76.40
N THR A 1154 57.83 4.55 -77.52
CA THR A 1154 56.37 4.33 -77.58
C THR A 1154 56.08 2.88 -77.94
N LYS A 1155 55.31 2.18 -77.10
CA LYS A 1155 54.91 0.78 -77.29
C LYS A 1155 53.55 0.71 -78.00
N ASN A 1156 53.55 0.18 -79.22
CA ASN A 1156 52.35 0.08 -80.07
C ASN A 1156 51.80 -1.36 -80.17
N THR A 1157 52.58 -2.37 -79.76
CA THR A 1157 52.28 -3.81 -79.81
C THR A 1157 52.09 -4.41 -78.40
N GLU A 1158 51.58 -5.65 -78.28
CA GLU A 1158 51.38 -6.33 -76.97
C GLU A 1158 52.69 -6.68 -76.28
N GLN A 1159 53.64 -7.20 -77.06
CA GLN A 1159 55.01 -7.41 -76.63
C GLN A 1159 55.92 -6.39 -77.33
N LEU A 1160 56.88 -5.83 -76.59
CA LEU A 1160 57.96 -4.99 -77.13
C LEU A 1160 59.29 -5.50 -76.57
N GLN A 1161 60.22 -5.84 -77.45
CA GLN A 1161 61.55 -6.33 -77.08
C GLN A 1161 62.65 -5.43 -77.67
N PHE A 1162 63.69 -5.13 -76.90
CA PHE A 1162 64.85 -4.39 -77.39
C PHE A 1162 66.13 -4.68 -76.57
N PRO A 1163 67.32 -4.55 -77.20
CA PRO A 1163 68.59 -4.65 -76.49
C PRO A 1163 68.83 -3.43 -75.59
N LEU A 1164 69.36 -3.71 -74.40
CA LEU A 1164 69.89 -2.76 -73.43
C LEU A 1164 71.37 -3.09 -73.23
N ASP A 1165 72.24 -2.26 -73.79
CA ASP A 1165 73.69 -2.40 -73.67
C ASP A 1165 74.21 -1.54 -72.51
N LEU A 1166 74.79 -2.22 -71.51
CA LEU A 1166 75.47 -1.67 -70.34
C LEU A 1166 76.93 -2.15 -70.27
N SER A 1167 77.49 -2.71 -71.36
CA SER A 1167 78.84 -3.28 -71.41
C SER A 1167 79.95 -2.31 -70.99
N ALA A 1168 79.79 -1.02 -71.29
CA ALA A 1168 80.70 0.05 -70.89
C ALA A 1168 80.67 0.42 -69.39
N LEU A 1169 79.77 -0.18 -68.60
CA LEU A 1169 79.67 0.04 -67.16
C LEU A 1169 80.44 -1.05 -66.39
N SER A 1170 80.88 -0.72 -65.18
CA SER A 1170 81.52 -1.68 -64.26
C SER A 1170 80.60 -2.86 -63.92
N SER A 1171 81.17 -4.03 -63.69
CA SER A 1171 80.43 -5.19 -63.17
C SER A 1171 79.79 -4.87 -61.82
N GLY A 1172 78.56 -5.33 -61.59
CA GLY A 1172 77.77 -4.98 -60.41
C GLY A 1172 76.26 -5.15 -60.59
N ILE A 1173 75.52 -4.76 -59.55
CA ILE A 1173 74.04 -4.81 -59.53
C ILE A 1173 73.48 -3.45 -59.96
N TYR A 1174 72.49 -3.48 -60.84
CA TYR A 1174 71.76 -2.32 -61.33
C TYR A 1174 70.25 -2.54 -61.16
N THR A 1175 69.46 -1.47 -61.18
CA THR A 1175 67.99 -1.55 -61.24
C THR A 1175 67.45 -0.81 -62.46
N LEU A 1176 66.66 -1.51 -63.26
CA LEU A 1176 65.90 -0.95 -64.38
C LEU A 1176 64.55 -0.50 -63.85
N HIS A 1177 64.23 0.77 -64.03
CA HIS A 1177 62.93 1.38 -63.69
C HIS A 1177 62.24 1.77 -64.99
N LEU A 1178 61.09 1.17 -65.26
CA LEU A 1178 60.21 1.48 -66.39
C LEU A 1178 58.98 2.22 -65.88
N THR A 1179 58.74 3.44 -66.34
CA THR A 1179 57.55 4.23 -65.99
C THR A 1179 56.57 4.23 -67.16
N THR A 1180 55.32 3.87 -66.87
CA THR A 1180 54.19 3.88 -67.82
C THR A 1180 53.05 4.75 -67.29
N SER A 1181 52.07 5.08 -68.12
CA SER A 1181 50.83 5.75 -67.71
C SER A 1181 50.01 4.97 -66.67
N ALA A 1182 50.22 3.67 -66.54
CA ALA A 1182 49.58 2.78 -65.57
C ALA A 1182 50.43 2.52 -64.31
N GLY A 1183 51.62 3.14 -64.20
CA GLY A 1183 52.52 3.04 -63.04
C GLY A 1183 53.94 2.58 -63.39
N PRO A 1184 54.85 2.57 -62.39
CA PRO A 1184 56.23 2.12 -62.54
C PRO A 1184 56.41 0.61 -62.29
N ALA A 1185 57.36 0.01 -63.01
CA ALA A 1185 57.87 -1.34 -62.79
C ALA A 1185 59.40 -1.29 -62.58
N ILE A 1186 59.92 -2.10 -61.65
CA ILE A 1186 61.35 -2.15 -61.32
C ILE A 1186 61.86 -3.60 -61.39
N VAL A 1187 62.97 -3.81 -62.10
CA VAL A 1187 63.64 -5.10 -62.29
C VAL A 1187 65.13 -4.99 -61.94
N ARG A 1188 65.68 -5.98 -61.21
CA ARG A 1188 67.12 -6.03 -60.88
C ARG A 1188 67.91 -6.64 -62.03
N LEU A 1189 69.00 -6.00 -62.42
CA LEU A 1189 69.98 -6.49 -63.39
C LEU A 1189 71.28 -6.83 -62.68
N VAL A 1190 71.94 -7.91 -63.09
CA VAL A 1190 73.27 -8.31 -62.61
C VAL A 1190 74.21 -8.30 -63.80
N LYS A 1191 75.17 -7.38 -63.81
CA LYS A 1191 76.26 -7.34 -64.79
C LYS A 1191 77.49 -8.03 -64.19
N GLU A 1192 77.97 -9.07 -64.88
CA GLU A 1192 79.25 -9.72 -64.60
C GLU A 1192 80.43 -8.96 -65.24
#